data_AF-A0ABD5SKB9-F1
#
_entry.id   AF-A0ABD5SKB9-F1
#
_cell.length_a   1.000
_cell.length_b   1.000
_cell.length_c   1.000
_cell.angle_alpha   90.00
_cell.angle_beta   90.00
_cell.angle_gamma   90.00
#
_symmetry.space_group_name_H-M   'P 1'
#
loop_
_entity.id
_entity.type
_entity.pdbx_description
1 polymer ?
#
loop_
_entity_poly.entity_id
_entity_poly.type
_entity_poly.pdbx_seq_one_letter_code
_entity_poly.pdbx_strand_id
1 'polypeptide(L)'
;MSSDDTTDETQETSEVSLSVDTLGNGETMDKARETTQLDERRISIDAGLGIQPPYNPETLAAFQELNETHHACVRKKSRYEVGYGFEIVPHPQADEPDPDGDDHDDVETFWQGANSRWQIGPEGTAASTPEEVLELARQDYHGIGWAALEILVEGDGTPIGLAHVPATTVRVRKTTSKTETEDGEEREVVQRGHGYLQVRQGRRRYFGEAGDRYRGQGDDDDREPIFVDKENGDTASSAGDLDNGPANELIFIPNPSPLSLYYGIPDWVAAMQTMGADQAAKEWNHDLFDHHGIPYYVVKVTGGTLTEDSKDELRDLMDNLKGTRYRTAILEVEEFEQEKDLTGEDGNDIEIELVPVGSRDDLDMEFQKFRERNEHEISKVHSVPPILINVTDTSNRSKEQVREFAEDVIAPEQKKFEARLYKILHQTALGVDDWTLKFELRGADRPEKNARIARNRVDAAGRAVTIDEAREAAGWDPLPADHPVDGTTLLAELGGRQGPPGDDEPTLEEQFPPEENKIGERDWSEVESDLDVVDGVATKDPIEQTQFSSSNLAEGLYDFETRECYISFERDEGQNSLYAYVDVPAAIWEALNSASSHGSYHYENVRLEYDYVEITNHHDRLPEGPSPDSDDVPDDIPL
;
A
#
# COMPACT_ATOMS: atom_id res chain seq x y z
N MET A 1 36.39 42.14 -73.65
CA MET A 1 36.83 42.63 -72.33
C MET A 1 36.72 41.43 -71.41
N SER A 2 37.82 40.70 -71.23
CA SER A 2 38.62 40.66 -69.98
C SER A 2 37.76 40.24 -68.79
N SER A 3 38.06 39.26 -67.94
CA SER A 3 39.14 38.28 -67.75
C SER A 3 38.93 37.77 -66.30
N ASP A 4 39.19 36.48 -66.01
CA ASP A 4 39.81 35.94 -64.77
C ASP A 4 39.26 36.35 -63.37
N ASP A 5 39.14 35.51 -62.34
CA ASP A 5 39.56 34.13 -62.07
C ASP A 5 39.06 33.74 -60.64
N THR A 6 39.24 32.46 -60.29
CA THR A 6 39.39 31.79 -58.99
C THR A 6 38.20 31.08 -58.31
N THR A 7 38.07 29.77 -58.61
CA THR A 7 38.19 28.56 -57.73
C THR A 7 37.98 28.73 -56.21
N ASP A 8 37.37 27.80 -55.44
CA ASP A 8 37.55 26.35 -55.45
C ASP A 8 36.48 25.59 -54.60
N GLU A 9 36.26 24.33 -54.98
CA GLU A 9 35.77 23.14 -54.24
C GLU A 9 34.64 23.22 -53.18
N THR A 10 33.50 22.56 -53.48
CA THR A 10 32.72 21.83 -52.46
C THR A 10 32.08 20.57 -53.08
N GLN A 11 32.14 19.49 -52.29
CA GLN A 11 31.91 18.09 -52.63
C GLN A 11 30.50 17.78 -53.14
N GLU A 12 30.41 16.95 -54.19
CA GLU A 12 29.22 16.18 -54.53
C GLU A 12 29.01 15.08 -53.47
N THR A 13 27.88 15.12 -52.77
CA THR A 13 27.22 13.92 -52.23
C THR A 13 25.75 13.97 -52.62
N SER A 14 25.27 12.83 -53.11
CA SER A 14 24.00 12.63 -53.80
C SER A 14 22.82 12.51 -52.83
N GLU A 15 21.93 13.50 -52.81
CA GLU A 15 20.59 13.35 -52.23
C GLU A 15 19.59 12.89 -53.28
N VAL A 16 19.03 11.70 -53.05
CA VAL A 16 17.88 11.17 -53.78
C VAL A 16 16.63 11.86 -53.25
N SER A 17 16.02 12.74 -54.06
CA SER A 17 14.71 13.33 -53.76
C SER A 17 13.60 12.35 -54.14
N LEU A 18 13.01 11.71 -53.13
CA LEU A 18 11.75 10.98 -53.26
C LEU A 18 10.61 12.00 -53.36
N SER A 19 10.04 12.17 -54.56
CA SER A 19 8.75 12.82 -54.75
C SER A 19 7.66 11.77 -54.49
N VAL A 20 6.98 11.89 -53.35
CA VAL A 20 5.73 11.17 -53.10
C VAL A 20 4.60 12.08 -53.54
N ASP A 21 3.95 11.72 -54.64
CA ASP A 21 2.68 12.31 -55.06
C ASP A 21 1.61 12.02 -54.00
N THR A 22 1.31 13.02 -53.16
CA THR A 22 0.11 13.01 -52.33
C THR A 22 -1.08 13.30 -53.23
N LEU A 23 -1.70 12.23 -53.75
CA LEU A 23 -3.05 12.25 -54.28
C LEU A 23 -3.99 12.90 -53.24
N GLY A 24 -4.76 13.88 -53.70
CA GLY A 24 -5.50 14.81 -52.86
C GLY A 24 -6.35 14.15 -51.79
N ASN A 25 -6.05 14.50 -50.54
CA ASN A 25 -6.97 14.39 -49.41
C ASN A 25 -6.94 15.74 -48.69
N GLY A 26 -7.72 16.67 -49.21
CA GLY A 26 -8.00 17.98 -48.62
C GLY A 26 -9.29 17.99 -47.80
N GLU A 27 -9.74 16.83 -47.34
CA GLU A 27 -10.66 16.71 -46.22
C GLU A 27 -9.82 16.16 -45.07
N THR A 28 -9.74 16.93 -43.98
CA THR A 28 -9.28 16.44 -42.69
C THR A 28 -10.02 15.14 -42.40
N MET A 29 -9.33 14.00 -42.55
CA MET A 29 -9.85 12.70 -42.15
C MET A 29 -10.07 12.79 -40.64
N ASP A 30 -11.32 12.99 -40.22
CA ASP A 30 -11.74 12.87 -38.83
C ASP A 30 -11.34 11.47 -38.37
N LYS A 31 -10.22 11.39 -37.65
CA LYS A 31 -9.80 10.17 -36.97
C LYS A 31 -10.90 9.83 -35.96
N ALA A 32 -11.23 8.55 -35.84
CA ALA A 32 -12.26 8.11 -34.92
C ALA A 32 -11.98 8.65 -33.50
N ARG A 33 -12.91 9.46 -32.98
CA ARG A 33 -12.89 9.96 -31.59
C ARG A 33 -13.17 8.84 -30.57
N GLU A 34 -13.67 7.71 -31.05
CA GLU A 34 -14.06 6.54 -30.25
C GLU A 34 -13.39 5.25 -30.76
N THR A 35 -13.34 4.24 -29.90
CA THR A 35 -12.81 2.91 -30.25
C THR A 35 -13.69 2.22 -31.30
N THR A 36 -13.07 1.57 -32.29
CA THR A 36 -13.75 0.79 -33.34
C THR A 36 -13.80 -0.71 -33.03
N GLN A 37 -13.47 -1.10 -31.80
CA GLN A 37 -13.52 -2.50 -31.36
C GLN A 37 -14.96 -3.03 -31.38
N LEU A 38 -15.10 -4.31 -31.75
CA LEU A 38 -16.39 -4.99 -31.75
C LEU A 38 -16.79 -5.40 -30.33
N ASP A 39 -18.09 -5.43 -30.09
CA ASP A 39 -18.67 -5.81 -28.80
C ASP A 39 -18.60 -7.34 -28.55
N GLU A 40 -18.71 -7.77 -27.28
CA GLU A 40 -18.67 -9.19 -26.92
C GLU A 40 -19.88 -9.97 -27.49
N ARG A 41 -19.62 -11.08 -28.20
CA ARG A 41 -20.68 -11.89 -28.84
C ARG A 41 -21.56 -12.71 -27.87
N ARG A 42 -21.32 -12.64 -26.56
CA ARG A 42 -21.90 -13.57 -25.57
C ARG A 42 -22.75 -12.87 -24.50
N ILE A 43 -23.45 -11.81 -24.88
CA ILE A 43 -24.47 -11.20 -24.01
C ILE A 43 -25.69 -12.13 -23.94
N SER A 44 -26.09 -12.51 -22.73
CA SER A 44 -27.25 -13.37 -22.52
C SER A 44 -28.55 -12.68 -22.96
N ILE A 45 -29.48 -13.45 -23.53
CA ILE A 45 -30.74 -12.93 -24.10
C ILE A 45 -31.79 -12.67 -23.00
N ASP A 46 -31.62 -13.19 -21.77
CA ASP A 46 -32.60 -13.12 -20.69
C ASP A 46 -33.09 -11.70 -20.39
N ALA A 47 -34.34 -11.42 -20.75
CA ALA A 47 -34.91 -10.08 -20.69
C ALA A 47 -34.91 -9.53 -19.25
N GLY A 48 -34.32 -8.35 -19.07
CA GLY A 48 -34.40 -7.58 -17.82
C GLY A 48 -33.43 -7.95 -16.70
N LEU A 49 -32.39 -8.77 -16.94
CA LEU A 49 -31.36 -9.08 -15.93
C LEU A 49 -30.01 -8.35 -16.15
N GLY A 50 -29.94 -7.44 -17.13
CA GLY A 50 -28.67 -6.82 -17.55
C GLY A 50 -27.70 -7.83 -18.18
N ILE A 51 -26.48 -7.40 -18.45
CA ILE A 51 -25.40 -8.30 -18.90
C ILE A 51 -24.96 -9.17 -17.70
N GLN A 52 -24.85 -10.48 -17.90
CA GLN A 52 -24.44 -11.40 -16.85
C GLN A 52 -22.94 -11.23 -16.52
N PRO A 53 -22.56 -11.01 -15.24
CA PRO A 53 -21.15 -10.97 -14.85
C PRO A 53 -20.46 -12.34 -15.03
N PRO A 54 -19.13 -12.36 -15.27
CA PRO A 54 -18.38 -13.60 -15.48
C PRO A 54 -18.36 -14.51 -14.24
N TYR A 55 -18.35 -13.92 -13.04
CA TYR A 55 -18.44 -14.60 -11.75
C TYR A 55 -19.68 -14.13 -11.01
N ASN A 56 -20.30 -15.00 -10.19
CA ASN A 56 -21.44 -14.60 -9.38
C ASN A 56 -21.00 -13.57 -8.32
N PRO A 57 -21.50 -12.31 -8.36
CA PRO A 57 -21.09 -11.28 -7.42
C PRO A 57 -21.38 -11.62 -5.95
N GLU A 58 -22.48 -12.32 -5.68
CA GLU A 58 -22.84 -12.72 -4.30
C GLU A 58 -21.86 -13.78 -3.77
N THR A 59 -21.40 -14.67 -4.64
CA THR A 59 -20.36 -15.64 -4.28
C THR A 59 -19.05 -14.95 -3.98
N LEU A 60 -18.64 -13.98 -4.79
CA LEU A 60 -17.41 -13.20 -4.54
C LEU A 60 -17.50 -12.43 -3.21
N ALA A 61 -18.64 -11.79 -2.93
CA ALA A 61 -18.86 -11.09 -1.67
C ALA A 61 -18.80 -12.01 -0.45
N ALA A 62 -19.33 -13.24 -0.56
CA ALA A 62 -19.32 -14.20 0.55
C ALA A 62 -17.89 -14.58 1.01
N PHE A 63 -16.88 -14.54 0.13
CA PHE A 63 -15.50 -14.81 0.54
C PHE A 63 -14.97 -13.80 1.56
N GLN A 64 -15.48 -12.56 1.57
CA GLN A 64 -15.13 -11.57 2.59
C GLN A 64 -15.65 -11.94 3.98
N GLU A 65 -16.71 -12.75 4.08
CA GLU A 65 -17.20 -13.26 5.37
C GLU A 65 -16.52 -14.58 5.75
N LEU A 66 -16.08 -15.37 4.77
CA LEU A 66 -15.51 -16.70 4.99
C LEU A 66 -14.01 -16.69 5.32
N ASN A 67 -13.27 -15.64 4.94
CA ASN A 67 -11.82 -15.60 5.13
C ASN A 67 -11.33 -14.28 5.74
N GLU A 68 -10.79 -14.35 6.96
CA GLU A 68 -10.30 -13.20 7.73
C GLU A 68 -9.14 -12.47 7.06
N THR A 69 -8.20 -13.20 6.43
CA THR A 69 -7.05 -12.61 5.74
C THR A 69 -7.51 -11.81 4.53
N HIS A 70 -8.40 -12.39 3.72
CA HIS A 70 -8.99 -11.73 2.55
C HIS A 70 -9.72 -10.45 2.95
N HIS A 71 -10.61 -10.53 3.95
CA HIS A 71 -11.33 -9.38 4.48
C HIS A 71 -10.39 -8.29 5.01
N ALA A 72 -9.36 -8.67 5.76
CA ALA A 72 -8.37 -7.74 6.27
C ALA A 72 -7.62 -7.04 5.13
N CYS A 73 -7.23 -7.76 4.08
CA CYS A 73 -6.55 -7.20 2.91
C CYS A 73 -7.44 -6.20 2.15
N VAL A 74 -8.69 -6.58 1.84
CA VAL A 74 -9.66 -5.72 1.14
C VAL A 74 -9.89 -4.42 1.92
N ARG A 75 -10.10 -4.54 3.24
CA ARG A 75 -10.30 -3.37 4.10
C ARG A 75 -9.04 -2.50 4.19
N LYS A 76 -7.86 -3.10 4.26
CA LYS A 76 -6.60 -2.35 4.35
C LYS A 76 -6.32 -1.56 3.08
N LYS A 77 -6.45 -2.18 1.89
CA LYS A 77 -6.28 -1.47 0.60
C LYS A 77 -7.26 -0.31 0.49
N SER A 78 -8.55 -0.57 0.73
CA SER A 78 -9.59 0.45 0.63
C SER A 78 -9.33 1.64 1.56
N ARG A 79 -8.94 1.38 2.81
CA ARG A 79 -8.59 2.43 3.76
C ARG A 79 -7.33 3.21 3.37
N TYR A 80 -6.31 2.54 2.85
CA TYR A 80 -5.09 3.21 2.39
C TYR A 80 -5.34 4.06 1.14
N GLU A 81 -6.26 3.65 0.28
CA GLU A 81 -6.60 4.41 -0.91
C GLU A 81 -7.40 5.68 -0.58
N VAL A 82 -8.40 5.61 0.32
CA VAL A 82 -9.32 6.76 0.52
C VAL A 82 -9.64 7.07 1.99
N GLY A 83 -9.42 6.14 2.91
CA GLY A 83 -9.86 6.25 4.30
C GLY A 83 -9.03 7.19 5.18
N TYR A 84 -7.92 7.74 4.66
CA TYR A 84 -7.17 8.81 5.32
C TYR A 84 -7.66 10.21 4.91
N GLY A 85 -8.60 10.30 3.96
CA GLY A 85 -9.11 11.57 3.46
C GLY A 85 -8.36 12.06 2.22
N PHE A 86 -8.73 13.25 1.80
CA PHE A 86 -8.18 13.92 0.63
C PHE A 86 -8.20 15.44 0.81
N GLU A 87 -7.41 16.11 0.00
CA GLU A 87 -7.35 17.56 -0.12
C GLU A 87 -7.81 17.98 -1.51
N ILE A 88 -8.40 19.18 -1.60
CA ILE A 88 -8.67 19.85 -2.87
C ILE A 88 -7.42 20.64 -3.21
N VAL A 89 -6.83 20.37 -4.37
CA VAL A 89 -5.58 20.98 -4.81
C VAL A 89 -5.72 21.48 -6.24
N PRO A 90 -4.93 22.47 -6.67
CA PRO A 90 -4.92 22.86 -8.06
C PRO A 90 -4.56 21.69 -8.98
N HIS A 91 -5.29 21.56 -10.08
CA HIS A 91 -4.99 20.58 -11.09
C HIS A 91 -3.64 20.93 -11.76
N PRO A 92 -2.78 19.95 -12.11
CA PRO A 92 -1.45 20.24 -12.68
C PRO A 92 -1.46 21.00 -14.02
N GLN A 93 -2.62 21.15 -14.66
CA GLN A 93 -2.81 21.89 -15.90
C GLN A 93 -3.59 23.20 -15.70
N ALA A 94 -3.91 23.56 -14.46
CA ALA A 94 -4.58 24.81 -14.13
C ALA A 94 -3.63 26.00 -14.38
N ASP A 95 -4.16 27.05 -15.00
CA ASP A 95 -3.43 28.29 -15.26
C ASP A 95 -3.86 29.34 -14.23
N GLU A 96 -2.98 29.72 -13.30
CA GLU A 96 -3.25 30.71 -12.24
C GLU A 96 -4.53 30.41 -11.40
N PRO A 97 -4.59 29.24 -10.73
CA PRO A 97 -5.77 28.83 -9.94
C PRO A 97 -6.06 29.83 -8.81
N ASP A 98 -7.31 30.29 -8.72
CA ASP A 98 -7.77 31.23 -7.69
C ASP A 98 -8.49 30.48 -6.54
N PRO A 99 -7.88 30.33 -5.35
CA PRO A 99 -8.50 29.64 -4.22
C PRO A 99 -9.68 30.39 -3.61
N ASP A 100 -9.84 31.69 -3.89
CA ASP A 100 -10.97 32.50 -3.45
C ASP A 100 -12.03 32.67 -4.57
N GLY A 101 -11.88 31.92 -5.68
CA GLY A 101 -12.75 31.99 -6.86
C GLY A 101 -13.95 31.03 -6.81
N ASP A 102 -14.95 31.31 -7.65
CA ASP A 102 -16.20 30.54 -7.73
C ASP A 102 -15.94 29.03 -8.01
N ASP A 103 -14.95 28.72 -8.86
CA ASP A 103 -14.57 27.34 -9.21
C ASP A 103 -14.08 26.52 -8.00
N HIS A 104 -13.28 27.14 -7.12
CA HIS A 104 -12.83 26.49 -5.89
C HIS A 104 -14.02 26.30 -4.94
N ASP A 105 -14.83 27.34 -4.76
CA ASP A 105 -16.01 27.34 -3.89
C ASP A 105 -17.03 26.28 -4.30
N ASP A 106 -17.24 26.04 -5.60
CA ASP A 106 -18.15 25.02 -6.11
C ASP A 106 -17.65 23.60 -5.79
N VAL A 107 -16.35 23.34 -5.97
CA VAL A 107 -15.74 22.05 -5.64
C VAL A 107 -15.72 21.82 -4.12
N GLU A 108 -15.37 22.84 -3.33
CA GLU A 108 -15.40 22.79 -1.87
C GLU A 108 -16.82 22.56 -1.35
N THR A 109 -17.81 23.26 -1.91
CA THR A 109 -19.22 23.09 -1.55
C THR A 109 -19.73 21.69 -1.86
N PHE A 110 -19.33 21.10 -2.98
CA PHE A 110 -19.69 19.72 -3.30
C PHE A 110 -19.12 18.70 -2.30
N TRP A 111 -17.82 18.80 -1.97
CA TRP A 111 -17.16 17.80 -1.10
C TRP A 111 -17.41 18.02 0.39
N GLN A 112 -17.39 19.27 0.84
CA GLN A 112 -17.34 19.66 2.25
C GLN A 112 -18.50 20.58 2.67
N GLY A 113 -19.30 21.07 1.71
CA GLY A 113 -20.39 21.98 1.97
C GLY A 113 -21.53 21.37 2.79
N ALA A 114 -22.29 22.22 3.49
CA ALA A 114 -23.37 21.81 4.38
C ALA A 114 -24.54 21.08 3.67
N ASN A 115 -24.68 21.29 2.36
CA ASN A 115 -25.70 20.64 1.54
C ASN A 115 -25.20 19.34 0.89
N SER A 116 -23.91 19.01 1.05
CA SER A 116 -23.35 17.77 0.53
C SER A 116 -24.04 16.54 1.15
N ARG A 117 -24.24 15.50 0.34
CA ARG A 117 -25.03 14.31 0.69
C ARG A 117 -24.21 13.05 0.45
N TRP A 118 -23.95 12.33 1.54
CA TRP A 118 -23.19 11.08 1.52
C TRP A 118 -24.04 9.97 2.11
N GLN A 119 -24.27 8.92 1.33
CA GLN A 119 -25.16 7.82 1.72
C GLN A 119 -24.47 6.48 1.50
N ILE A 120 -24.48 5.63 2.53
CA ILE A 120 -23.96 4.25 2.45
C ILE A 120 -25.06 3.23 2.11
N GLY A 121 -26.25 3.71 1.74
CA GLY A 121 -27.38 2.88 1.42
C GLY A 121 -28.64 3.68 1.07
N PRO A 122 -29.79 3.00 0.99
CA PRO A 122 -31.06 3.65 0.65
C PRO A 122 -31.50 4.71 1.65
N GLU A 123 -32.46 5.53 1.25
CA GLU A 123 -33.08 6.55 2.12
C GLU A 123 -33.39 6.00 3.53
N GLY A 124 -32.91 6.71 4.55
CA GLY A 124 -33.05 6.32 5.95
C GLY A 124 -31.87 5.54 6.55
N THR A 125 -30.82 5.23 5.77
CA THR A 125 -29.54 4.80 6.35
C THR A 125 -28.87 5.94 7.12
N ALA A 126 -27.90 5.58 7.97
CA ALA A 126 -27.11 6.56 8.72
C ALA A 126 -26.46 7.58 7.78
N ALA A 127 -26.36 8.82 8.26
CA ALA A 127 -25.53 9.82 7.62
C ALA A 127 -24.07 9.36 7.65
N SER A 128 -23.34 9.65 6.58
CA SER A 128 -21.96 9.23 6.39
C SER A 128 -21.09 10.37 5.89
N THR A 129 -19.80 10.11 5.76
CA THR A 129 -18.82 11.04 5.20
C THR A 129 -18.44 10.63 3.77
N PRO A 130 -17.79 11.52 2.99
CA PRO A 130 -17.22 11.14 1.70
C PRO A 130 -16.31 9.91 1.81
N GLU A 131 -15.44 9.86 2.82
CA GLU A 131 -14.48 8.78 3.03
C GLU A 131 -15.18 7.44 3.28
N GLU A 132 -16.25 7.41 4.07
CA GLU A 132 -17.01 6.17 4.31
C GLU A 132 -17.67 5.64 3.03
N VAL A 133 -18.27 6.52 2.23
CA VAL A 133 -18.91 6.16 0.95
C VAL A 133 -17.86 5.65 -0.05
N LEU A 134 -16.73 6.35 -0.17
CA LEU A 134 -15.63 5.96 -1.05
C LEU A 134 -14.96 4.67 -0.57
N GLU A 135 -14.74 4.49 0.74
CA GLU A 135 -14.11 3.28 1.30
C GLU A 135 -14.97 2.05 1.01
N LEU A 136 -16.30 2.13 1.18
CA LEU A 136 -17.21 1.03 0.82
C LEU A 136 -17.17 0.70 -0.68
N ALA A 137 -17.15 1.72 -1.53
CA ALA A 137 -17.02 1.53 -2.97
C ALA A 137 -15.69 0.85 -3.35
N ARG A 138 -14.59 1.21 -2.68
CA ARG A 138 -13.28 0.56 -2.88
C ARG A 138 -13.23 -0.86 -2.30
N GLN A 139 -13.95 -1.16 -1.23
CA GLN A 139 -14.11 -2.53 -0.74
C GLN A 139 -14.82 -3.41 -1.78
N ASP A 140 -15.87 -2.90 -2.41
CA ASP A 140 -16.55 -3.57 -3.53
C ASP A 140 -15.61 -3.76 -4.74
N TYR A 141 -14.81 -2.75 -5.07
CA TYR A 141 -13.81 -2.83 -6.15
C TYR A 141 -12.81 -3.98 -5.93
N HIS A 142 -12.18 -4.05 -4.76
CA HIS A 142 -11.17 -5.07 -4.44
C HIS A 142 -11.78 -6.44 -4.16
N GLY A 143 -12.98 -6.47 -3.58
CA GLY A 143 -13.66 -7.70 -3.17
C GLY A 143 -14.45 -8.36 -4.28
N ILE A 144 -15.22 -7.60 -5.06
CA ILE A 144 -16.15 -8.12 -6.08
C ILE A 144 -15.61 -7.88 -7.50
N GLY A 145 -14.78 -6.85 -7.69
CA GLY A 145 -14.15 -6.52 -8.97
C GLY A 145 -14.69 -5.25 -9.61
N TRP A 146 -15.68 -4.57 -9.01
CA TRP A 146 -16.12 -3.25 -9.47
C TRP A 146 -16.71 -2.42 -8.34
N ALA A 147 -16.62 -1.10 -8.47
CA ALA A 147 -17.31 -0.14 -7.61
C ALA A 147 -18.51 0.48 -8.33
N ALA A 148 -19.53 0.88 -7.56
CA ALA A 148 -20.65 1.65 -8.07
C ALA A 148 -21.02 2.77 -7.07
N LEU A 149 -20.96 4.02 -7.54
CA LEU A 149 -21.31 5.22 -6.78
C LEU A 149 -22.40 5.99 -7.53
N GLU A 150 -23.55 6.20 -6.91
CA GLU A 150 -24.64 6.99 -7.47
C GLU A 150 -24.37 8.47 -7.24
N ILE A 151 -24.43 9.27 -8.31
CA ILE A 151 -24.34 10.73 -8.23
C ILE A 151 -25.72 11.26 -7.83
N LEU A 152 -25.77 11.86 -6.65
CA LEU A 152 -26.97 12.54 -6.16
C LEU A 152 -27.00 13.93 -6.77
N VAL A 153 -28.14 14.32 -7.33
CA VAL A 153 -28.31 15.60 -8.01
C VAL A 153 -29.53 16.36 -7.51
N GLU A 154 -29.51 17.68 -7.67
CA GLU A 154 -30.70 18.52 -7.58
C GLU A 154 -31.58 18.43 -8.83
N GLY A 155 -32.73 19.13 -8.82
CA GLY A 155 -33.71 19.08 -9.89
C GLY A 155 -33.23 19.70 -11.21
N ASP A 156 -32.20 20.55 -11.17
CA ASP A 156 -31.52 21.13 -12.33
C ASP A 156 -30.35 20.26 -12.86
N GLY A 157 -29.98 19.21 -12.12
CA GLY A 157 -28.88 18.32 -12.45
C GLY A 157 -27.58 18.58 -11.69
N THR A 158 -27.49 19.65 -10.89
CA THR A 158 -26.28 19.99 -10.13
C THR A 158 -25.94 18.87 -9.14
N PRO A 159 -24.71 18.34 -9.12
CA PRO A 159 -24.33 17.26 -8.21
C PRO A 159 -24.21 17.77 -6.77
N ILE A 160 -24.73 17.00 -5.81
CA ILE A 160 -24.73 17.34 -4.37
C ILE A 160 -24.13 16.25 -3.48
N GLY A 161 -23.57 15.20 -4.06
CA GLY A 161 -22.80 14.19 -3.34
C GLY A 161 -22.97 12.80 -3.93
N LEU A 162 -22.52 11.78 -3.21
CA LEU A 162 -22.49 10.40 -3.70
C LEU A 162 -23.18 9.43 -2.74
N ALA A 163 -23.77 8.38 -3.31
CA ALA A 163 -24.28 7.24 -2.58
C ALA A 163 -23.59 5.93 -3.00
N HIS A 164 -23.19 5.11 -2.03
CA HIS A 164 -22.70 3.76 -2.29
C HIS A 164 -23.85 2.87 -2.79
N VAL A 165 -23.63 2.20 -3.91
CA VAL A 165 -24.53 1.18 -4.42
C VAL A 165 -23.82 -0.17 -4.39
N PRO A 166 -24.29 -1.16 -3.61
CA PRO A 166 -23.60 -2.44 -3.48
C PRO A 166 -23.37 -3.12 -4.84
N ALA A 167 -22.10 -3.37 -5.16
CA ALA A 167 -21.68 -3.92 -6.45
C ALA A 167 -22.37 -5.25 -6.79
N THR A 168 -22.70 -6.06 -5.77
CA THR A 168 -23.43 -7.33 -5.93
C THR A 168 -24.78 -7.16 -6.62
N THR A 169 -25.41 -6.01 -6.43
CA THR A 169 -26.75 -5.70 -6.93
C THR A 169 -26.75 -5.04 -8.31
N VAL A 170 -25.61 -4.54 -8.79
CA VAL A 170 -25.51 -3.75 -10.03
C VAL A 170 -25.25 -4.64 -11.24
N ARG A 171 -25.92 -4.33 -12.34
CA ARG A 171 -25.72 -4.96 -13.65
C ARG A 171 -25.58 -3.90 -14.74
N VAL A 172 -24.71 -4.15 -15.72
CA VAL A 172 -24.61 -3.34 -16.94
C VAL A 172 -25.89 -3.48 -17.75
N ARG A 173 -26.48 -2.37 -18.19
CA ARG A 173 -27.70 -2.40 -18.99
C ARG A 173 -27.40 -2.96 -20.38
N LYS A 174 -28.35 -3.74 -20.91
CA LYS A 174 -28.34 -4.20 -22.29
C LYS A 174 -29.44 -3.52 -23.08
N THR A 175 -29.19 -3.27 -24.35
CA THR A 175 -30.18 -2.78 -25.31
C THR A 175 -30.21 -3.70 -26.52
N THR A 176 -31.31 -3.72 -27.25
CA THR A 176 -31.44 -4.48 -28.48
C THR A 176 -31.42 -3.52 -29.65
N SER A 177 -30.42 -3.65 -30.52
CA SER A 177 -30.34 -2.94 -31.80
C SER A 177 -30.75 -3.89 -32.93
N LYS A 178 -31.29 -3.34 -34.01
CA LYS A 178 -31.55 -4.09 -35.24
C LYS A 178 -30.41 -3.85 -36.21
N THR A 179 -29.74 -4.92 -36.61
CA THR A 179 -28.66 -4.87 -37.60
C THR A 179 -29.10 -5.62 -38.85
N GLU A 180 -28.97 -4.97 -40.01
CA GLU A 180 -29.22 -5.58 -41.32
C GLU A 180 -28.00 -6.43 -41.73
N THR A 181 -28.22 -7.70 -42.07
CA THR A 181 -27.14 -8.56 -42.58
C THR A 181 -26.79 -8.21 -44.03
N GLU A 182 -25.64 -8.69 -44.52
CA GLU A 182 -25.25 -8.57 -45.94
C GLU A 182 -26.31 -9.13 -46.90
N ASP A 183 -27.17 -10.04 -46.42
CA ASP A 183 -28.27 -10.66 -47.17
C ASP A 183 -29.60 -9.88 -47.06
N GLY A 184 -29.64 -8.72 -46.36
CA GLY A 184 -30.83 -7.88 -46.18
C GLY A 184 -31.83 -8.39 -45.13
N GLU A 185 -31.41 -9.32 -44.25
CA GLU A 185 -32.25 -9.77 -43.12
C GLU A 185 -32.01 -8.89 -41.89
N GLU A 186 -33.08 -8.34 -41.29
CA GLU A 186 -32.98 -7.71 -39.98
C GLU A 186 -32.72 -8.77 -38.90
N ARG A 187 -31.62 -8.64 -38.17
CA ARG A 187 -31.33 -9.41 -36.97
C ARG A 187 -31.28 -8.51 -35.76
N GLU A 188 -31.99 -8.90 -34.71
CA GLU A 188 -31.86 -8.28 -33.40
C GLU A 188 -30.53 -8.71 -32.77
N VAL A 189 -29.70 -7.72 -32.44
CA VAL A 189 -28.42 -7.89 -31.75
C VAL A 189 -28.56 -7.23 -30.38
N VAL A 190 -28.32 -8.02 -29.33
CA VAL A 190 -28.21 -7.48 -27.97
C VAL A 190 -26.81 -6.91 -27.81
N GLN A 191 -26.72 -5.66 -27.38
CA GLN A 191 -25.47 -4.93 -27.15
C GLN A 191 -25.51 -4.19 -25.81
N ARG A 192 -24.38 -3.62 -25.37
CA ARG A 192 -24.36 -2.72 -24.21
C ARG A 192 -25.29 -1.52 -24.43
N GLY A 193 -26.18 -1.26 -23.49
CA GLY A 193 -26.99 -0.04 -23.45
C GLY A 193 -26.36 1.01 -22.55
N HIS A 194 -26.79 2.27 -22.69
CA HIS A 194 -26.43 3.34 -21.76
C HIS A 194 -26.94 3.03 -20.35
N GLY A 195 -26.09 3.26 -19.35
CA GLY A 195 -26.43 3.14 -17.93
C GLY A 195 -26.44 1.72 -17.38
N TYR A 196 -27.09 1.58 -16.22
CA TYR A 196 -26.99 0.41 -15.36
C TYR A 196 -28.34 0.07 -14.72
N LEU A 197 -28.44 -1.14 -14.19
CA LEU A 197 -29.62 -1.66 -13.50
C LEU A 197 -29.23 -2.24 -12.15
N GLN A 198 -29.88 -1.82 -11.08
CA GLN A 198 -29.85 -2.53 -9.81
C GLN A 198 -30.96 -3.57 -9.75
N VAL A 199 -30.62 -4.77 -9.30
CA VAL A 199 -31.56 -5.86 -9.00
C VAL A 199 -31.47 -6.20 -7.52
N ARG A 200 -32.58 -6.01 -6.78
CA ARG A 200 -32.66 -6.33 -5.36
C ARG A 200 -34.02 -6.92 -5.02
N GLN A 201 -34.05 -8.16 -4.53
CA GLN A 201 -35.29 -8.87 -4.13
C GLN A 201 -36.39 -8.83 -5.22
N GLY A 202 -36.00 -8.99 -6.49
CA GLY A 202 -36.92 -8.95 -7.63
C GLY A 202 -37.38 -7.54 -8.04
N ARG A 203 -37.00 -6.50 -7.31
CA ARG A 203 -37.20 -5.09 -7.68
C ARG A 203 -36.05 -4.61 -8.55
N ARG A 204 -36.36 -3.66 -9.44
CA ARG A 204 -35.45 -3.09 -10.41
C ARG A 204 -35.41 -1.57 -10.27
N ARG A 205 -34.22 -0.99 -10.41
CA ARG A 205 -34.00 0.46 -10.48
C ARG A 205 -32.93 0.73 -11.52
N TYR A 206 -33.20 1.66 -12.42
CA TYR A 206 -32.27 2.02 -13.48
C TYR A 206 -31.46 3.25 -13.09
N PHE A 207 -30.28 3.37 -13.67
CA PHE A 207 -29.34 4.46 -13.48
C PHE A 207 -28.75 4.87 -14.83
N GLY A 208 -28.48 6.16 -15.00
CA GLY A 208 -27.69 6.67 -16.14
C GLY A 208 -26.21 6.30 -16.03
N GLU A 209 -25.46 6.49 -17.10
CA GLU A 209 -24.00 6.43 -17.08
C GLU A 209 -23.45 7.80 -16.66
N ALA A 210 -22.52 7.84 -15.72
CA ALA A 210 -21.97 9.10 -15.24
C ALA A 210 -21.38 9.95 -16.37
N GLY A 211 -21.83 11.21 -16.45
CA GLY A 211 -21.43 12.14 -17.50
C GLY A 211 -22.41 12.25 -18.66
N ASP A 212 -23.32 11.29 -18.84
CA ASP A 212 -24.22 11.27 -20.01
C ASP A 212 -25.18 12.45 -20.05
N ARG A 213 -25.66 12.93 -18.90
CA ARG A 213 -26.56 14.10 -18.81
C ARG A 213 -25.89 15.44 -19.13
N TYR A 214 -24.58 15.53 -18.96
CA TYR A 214 -23.81 16.77 -19.13
C TYR A 214 -23.19 16.88 -20.52
N ARG A 215 -23.37 15.85 -21.37
CA ARG A 215 -22.98 15.91 -22.79
C ARG A 215 -23.58 17.15 -23.43
N GLY A 216 -22.78 17.88 -24.21
CA GLY A 216 -23.26 19.07 -24.90
C GLY A 216 -23.21 20.37 -24.10
N GLN A 217 -22.72 20.35 -22.86
CA GLN A 217 -22.62 21.54 -22.02
C GLN A 217 -21.27 22.26 -22.11
N GLY A 218 -20.21 21.59 -22.60
CA GLY A 218 -18.90 22.20 -22.82
C GLY A 218 -18.77 22.87 -24.18
N ASP A 219 -17.93 23.92 -24.26
CA ASP A 219 -17.74 24.73 -25.48
C ASP A 219 -17.31 23.92 -26.72
N ASP A 220 -16.64 22.79 -26.52
CA ASP A 220 -16.15 21.88 -27.58
C ASP A 220 -16.91 20.53 -27.63
N ASP A 221 -18.06 20.41 -26.94
CA ASP A 221 -18.86 19.19 -26.92
C ASP A 221 -20.15 19.32 -27.75
N ASP A 222 -20.15 18.77 -28.96
CA ASP A 222 -21.34 18.76 -29.84
C ASP A 222 -22.32 17.59 -29.55
N ARG A 223 -22.09 16.78 -28.52
CA ARG A 223 -22.92 15.58 -28.24
C ARG A 223 -24.24 15.97 -27.55
N GLU A 224 -25.30 15.23 -27.83
CA GLU A 224 -26.58 15.41 -27.11
C GLU A 224 -26.51 14.77 -25.70
N PRO A 225 -27.14 15.39 -24.68
CA PRO A 225 -27.42 14.76 -23.40
C PRO A 225 -28.12 13.41 -23.57
N ILE A 226 -27.86 12.48 -22.66
CA ILE A 226 -28.57 11.20 -22.59
C ILE A 226 -29.09 11.01 -21.18
N PHE A 227 -30.40 10.88 -21.05
CA PHE A 227 -31.09 10.56 -19.81
C PHE A 227 -31.65 9.14 -19.88
N VAL A 228 -31.67 8.46 -18.74
CA VAL A 228 -32.26 7.12 -18.58
C VAL A 228 -33.50 7.22 -17.68
N ASP A 229 -34.62 6.62 -18.07
CA ASP A 229 -35.82 6.53 -17.23
C ASP A 229 -35.58 5.62 -16.03
N LYS A 230 -35.95 6.09 -14.84
CA LYS A 230 -35.66 5.41 -13.56
C LYS A 230 -36.39 4.09 -13.34
N GLU A 231 -37.49 3.82 -14.06
CA GLU A 231 -38.33 2.63 -13.86
C GLU A 231 -38.28 1.63 -15.01
N ASN A 232 -38.18 2.07 -16.26
CA ASN A 232 -38.16 1.19 -17.43
C ASN A 232 -36.79 1.15 -18.15
N GLY A 233 -35.93 2.14 -17.88
CA GLY A 233 -34.61 2.25 -18.48
C GLY A 233 -34.59 2.78 -19.91
N ASP A 234 -35.68 3.33 -20.43
CA ASP A 234 -35.71 3.97 -21.74
C ASP A 234 -34.80 5.21 -21.78
N THR A 235 -34.24 5.53 -22.94
CA THR A 235 -33.29 6.63 -23.10
C THR A 235 -33.91 7.78 -23.89
N ALA A 236 -33.66 9.01 -23.48
CA ALA A 236 -34.07 10.22 -24.19
C ALA A 236 -32.99 11.31 -24.11
N SER A 237 -33.02 12.28 -25.04
CA SER A 237 -32.11 13.44 -25.01
C SER A 237 -32.61 14.60 -24.15
N SER A 238 -33.82 14.50 -23.62
CA SER A 238 -34.40 15.46 -22.67
C SER A 238 -35.03 14.71 -21.50
N ALA A 239 -34.78 15.17 -20.27
CA ALA A 239 -35.34 14.61 -19.06
C ALA A 239 -36.88 14.62 -19.04
N GLY A 240 -37.51 15.60 -19.72
CA GLY A 240 -38.96 15.73 -19.80
C GLY A 240 -39.66 14.74 -20.72
N ASP A 241 -38.89 14.04 -21.57
CA ASP A 241 -39.42 13.05 -22.52
C ASP A 241 -39.52 11.64 -21.90
N LEU A 242 -39.10 11.48 -20.64
CA LEU A 242 -39.13 10.22 -19.90
C LEU A 242 -40.42 10.13 -19.07
N ASP A 243 -41.17 9.05 -19.24
CA ASP A 243 -42.47 8.83 -18.60
C ASP A 243 -42.42 8.87 -17.07
N ASN A 244 -41.36 8.31 -16.47
CA ASN A 244 -41.20 8.23 -15.02
C ASN A 244 -40.16 9.24 -14.51
N GLY A 245 -39.60 10.08 -15.38
CA GLY A 245 -38.53 11.03 -15.09
C GLY A 245 -37.13 10.40 -15.04
N PRO A 246 -36.08 11.24 -15.04
CA PRO A 246 -34.70 10.80 -15.16
C PRO A 246 -34.23 10.05 -13.92
N ALA A 247 -33.42 9.03 -14.14
CA ALA A 247 -32.62 8.35 -13.13
C ALA A 247 -31.39 9.17 -12.77
N ASN A 248 -30.87 8.94 -11.56
CA ASN A 248 -29.51 9.37 -11.20
C ASN A 248 -28.47 8.55 -11.97
N GLU A 249 -27.26 9.08 -12.09
CA GLU A 249 -26.16 8.42 -12.80
C GLU A 249 -25.31 7.58 -11.85
N LEU A 250 -24.72 6.49 -12.37
CA LEU A 250 -23.74 5.69 -11.66
C LEU A 250 -22.33 5.90 -12.22
N ILE A 251 -21.41 6.25 -11.34
CA ILE A 251 -19.98 6.07 -11.54
C ILE A 251 -19.68 4.58 -11.33
N PHE A 252 -19.52 3.86 -12.44
CA PHE A 252 -19.16 2.45 -12.42
C PHE A 252 -17.68 2.26 -12.74
N ILE A 253 -16.97 1.55 -11.88
CA ILE A 253 -15.51 1.42 -11.96
C ILE A 253 -15.15 -0.06 -11.96
N PRO A 254 -14.94 -0.69 -13.13
CA PRO A 254 -14.47 -2.06 -13.20
C PRO A 254 -12.96 -2.13 -12.87
N ASN A 255 -12.54 -3.19 -12.15
CA ASN A 255 -11.14 -3.62 -12.10
C ASN A 255 -10.75 -4.20 -13.47
N PRO A 256 -9.98 -3.48 -14.30
CA PRO A 256 -9.77 -3.88 -15.69
C PRO A 256 -9.18 -5.28 -15.80
N SER A 257 -9.80 -6.13 -16.61
CA SER A 257 -9.33 -7.49 -16.84
C SER A 257 -9.33 -7.80 -18.34
N PRO A 258 -8.30 -8.49 -18.86
CA PRO A 258 -8.32 -8.96 -20.25
C PRO A 258 -9.37 -10.05 -20.51
N LEU A 259 -10.01 -10.58 -19.47
CA LEU A 259 -10.97 -11.69 -19.56
C LEU A 259 -12.43 -11.23 -19.59
N SER A 260 -12.72 -9.95 -19.32
CA SER A 260 -14.10 -9.44 -19.34
C SER A 260 -14.14 -7.99 -19.82
N LEU A 261 -15.04 -7.71 -20.77
CA LEU A 261 -15.22 -6.37 -21.31
C LEU A 261 -16.04 -5.44 -20.39
N TYR A 262 -17.10 -5.96 -19.77
CA TYR A 262 -18.10 -5.12 -19.08
C TYR A 262 -17.95 -5.06 -17.56
N TYR A 263 -17.34 -6.09 -16.96
CA TYR A 263 -17.14 -6.17 -15.52
C TYR A 263 -15.67 -6.32 -15.21
N GLY A 264 -15.27 -5.84 -14.04
CA GLY A 264 -13.96 -6.17 -13.54
C GLY A 264 -13.91 -7.52 -12.85
N ILE A 265 -12.70 -8.06 -12.74
CA ILE A 265 -12.42 -9.32 -12.05
C ILE A 265 -11.46 -8.99 -10.92
N PRO A 266 -11.76 -9.34 -9.65
CA PRO A 266 -10.88 -8.99 -8.55
C PRO A 266 -9.64 -9.90 -8.52
N ASP A 267 -8.52 -9.34 -8.10
CA ASP A 267 -7.19 -9.98 -8.21
C ASP A 267 -7.12 -11.32 -7.46
N TRP A 268 -7.86 -11.44 -6.36
CA TRP A 268 -7.88 -12.60 -5.48
C TRP A 268 -8.63 -13.81 -6.04
N VAL A 269 -9.30 -13.71 -7.20
CA VAL A 269 -9.97 -14.88 -7.82
C VAL A 269 -9.01 -16.06 -8.00
N ALA A 270 -7.72 -15.78 -8.23
CA ALA A 270 -6.68 -16.82 -8.32
C ALA A 270 -6.44 -17.58 -7.00
N ALA A 271 -6.81 -16.99 -5.86
CA ALA A 271 -6.65 -17.55 -4.51
C ALA A 271 -7.93 -18.19 -3.94
N MET A 272 -9.03 -18.29 -4.72
CA MET A 272 -10.29 -18.89 -4.25
C MET A 272 -10.11 -20.31 -3.67
N GLN A 273 -9.27 -21.13 -4.31
CA GLN A 273 -8.99 -22.50 -3.84
C GLN A 273 -8.20 -22.49 -2.53
N THR A 274 -7.24 -21.58 -2.38
CA THR A 274 -6.45 -21.39 -1.15
C THR A 274 -7.35 -20.98 0.01
N MET A 275 -8.26 -20.03 -0.21
CA MET A 275 -9.25 -19.61 0.80
C MET A 275 -10.20 -20.76 1.17
N GLY A 276 -10.68 -21.52 0.19
CA GLY A 276 -11.51 -22.70 0.44
C GLY A 276 -10.79 -23.79 1.22
N ALA A 277 -9.50 -23.98 0.98
CA ALA A 277 -8.69 -24.95 1.71
C ALA A 277 -8.38 -24.50 3.15
N ASP A 278 -8.14 -23.21 3.38
CA ASP A 278 -8.03 -22.65 4.73
C ASP A 278 -9.35 -22.81 5.52
N GLN A 279 -10.49 -22.57 4.87
CA GLN A 279 -11.80 -22.79 5.46
C GLN A 279 -12.02 -24.27 5.85
N ALA A 280 -11.69 -25.21 4.95
CA ALA A 280 -11.79 -26.63 5.24
C ALA A 280 -10.87 -27.07 6.40
N ALA A 281 -9.67 -26.49 6.52
CA ALA A 281 -8.78 -26.74 7.63
C ALA A 281 -9.35 -26.24 8.97
N LYS A 282 -10.01 -25.08 8.98
CA LYS A 282 -10.73 -24.57 10.15
C LYS A 282 -11.90 -25.46 10.53
N GLU A 283 -12.70 -25.87 9.56
CA GLU A 283 -13.84 -26.77 9.78
C GLU A 283 -13.38 -28.11 10.36
N TRP A 284 -12.28 -28.67 9.83
CA TRP A 284 -11.69 -29.90 10.38
C TRP A 284 -11.23 -29.71 11.83
N ASN A 285 -10.53 -28.61 12.12
CA ASN A 285 -10.08 -28.30 13.48
C ASN A 285 -11.27 -28.06 14.42
N HIS A 286 -12.30 -27.36 13.96
CA HIS A 286 -13.55 -27.14 14.70
C HIS A 286 -14.26 -28.48 15.01
N ASP A 287 -14.40 -29.34 14.01
CA ASP A 287 -14.99 -30.67 14.17
C ASP A 287 -14.18 -31.55 15.14
N LEU A 288 -12.85 -31.42 15.15
CA LEU A 288 -11.99 -32.09 16.12
C LEU A 288 -12.32 -31.66 17.55
N PHE A 289 -12.53 -30.36 17.79
CA PHE A 289 -12.92 -29.83 19.11
C PHE A 289 -14.34 -30.23 19.53
N ASP A 290 -15.30 -30.14 18.60
CA ASP A 290 -16.71 -30.44 18.88
C ASP A 290 -16.96 -31.92 19.10
N HIS A 291 -16.33 -32.77 18.28
CA HIS A 291 -16.58 -34.20 18.27
C HIS A 291 -15.50 -35.02 18.98
N HIS A 292 -14.44 -34.39 19.51
CA HIS A 292 -13.23 -35.03 20.04
C HIS A 292 -12.83 -36.18 19.10
N GLY A 293 -12.48 -35.84 17.84
CA GLY A 293 -12.56 -36.64 16.59
C GLY A 293 -12.14 -38.12 16.57
N ILE A 294 -11.74 -38.72 17.68
CA ILE A 294 -11.53 -40.16 17.88
C ILE A 294 -12.12 -40.51 19.26
N PRO A 295 -12.94 -41.57 19.42
CA PRO A 295 -13.32 -42.04 20.75
C PRO A 295 -12.06 -42.20 21.61
N TYR A 296 -11.96 -41.44 22.70
CA TYR A 296 -10.75 -41.50 23.53
C TYR A 296 -10.58 -42.89 24.13
N TYR A 297 -11.71 -43.55 24.40
CA TYR A 297 -11.76 -44.90 24.93
C TYR A 297 -12.74 -45.76 24.15
N VAL A 298 -12.33 -47.00 23.90
CA VAL A 298 -13.19 -48.09 23.49
C VAL A 298 -13.37 -49.02 24.69
N VAL A 299 -14.62 -49.26 25.08
CA VAL A 299 -14.97 -50.27 26.08
C VAL A 299 -15.20 -51.57 25.34
N LYS A 300 -14.23 -52.47 25.40
CA LYS A 300 -14.29 -53.80 24.79
C LYS A 300 -14.80 -54.79 25.84
N VAL A 301 -15.95 -55.40 25.57
CA VAL A 301 -16.56 -56.39 26.46
C VAL A 301 -16.40 -57.77 25.83
N THR A 302 -15.71 -58.67 26.51
CA THR A 302 -15.51 -60.06 26.08
C THR A 302 -16.18 -61.01 27.07
N GLY A 303 -16.85 -62.04 26.54
CA GLY A 303 -17.54 -63.05 27.36
C GLY A 303 -19.01 -62.75 27.69
N GLY A 304 -19.62 -61.72 27.10
CA GLY A 304 -21.05 -61.42 27.26
C GLY A 304 -21.47 -60.08 26.64
N THR A 305 -22.75 -59.73 26.80
CA THR A 305 -23.33 -58.42 26.43
C THR A 305 -23.75 -57.64 27.67
N LEU A 306 -23.68 -56.31 27.64
CA LEU A 306 -24.14 -55.46 28.74
C LEU A 306 -25.64 -55.19 28.61
N THR A 307 -26.30 -55.02 29.76
CA THR A 307 -27.68 -54.51 29.79
C THR A 307 -27.70 -53.02 29.42
N GLU A 308 -28.83 -52.51 28.92
CA GLU A 308 -28.95 -51.08 28.58
C GLU A 308 -28.73 -50.18 29.80
N ASP A 309 -29.20 -50.57 30.99
CA ASP A 309 -28.95 -49.85 32.24
C ASP A 309 -27.44 -49.76 32.55
N SER A 310 -26.68 -50.86 32.33
CA SER A 310 -25.23 -50.87 32.51
C SER A 310 -24.49 -50.04 31.46
N LYS A 311 -25.02 -49.94 30.23
CA LYS A 311 -24.46 -49.07 29.19
C LYS A 311 -24.65 -47.60 29.56
N ASP A 312 -25.80 -47.24 30.11
CA ASP A 312 -26.09 -45.88 30.57
C ASP A 312 -25.23 -45.49 31.78
N GLU A 313 -25.06 -46.40 32.75
CA GLU A 313 -24.13 -46.18 33.87
C GLU A 313 -22.67 -46.01 33.41
N LEU A 314 -22.23 -46.77 32.41
CA LEU A 314 -20.88 -46.63 31.83
C LEU A 314 -20.73 -45.31 31.07
N ARG A 315 -21.75 -44.89 30.32
CA ARG A 315 -21.75 -43.57 29.65
C ARG A 315 -21.64 -42.45 30.68
N ASP A 316 -22.44 -42.50 31.75
CA ASP A 316 -22.41 -41.53 32.84
C ASP A 316 -21.06 -41.52 33.57
N LEU A 317 -20.45 -42.69 33.79
CA LEU A 317 -19.12 -42.79 34.40
C LEU A 317 -18.06 -42.15 33.50
N MET A 318 -18.11 -42.40 32.19
CA MET A 318 -17.15 -41.87 31.21
C MET A 318 -17.30 -40.36 31.01
N ASP A 319 -18.53 -39.83 31.08
CA ASP A 319 -18.79 -38.39 31.06
C ASP A 319 -18.21 -37.66 32.28
N ASN A 320 -18.02 -38.36 33.40
CA ASN A 320 -17.53 -37.79 34.66
C ASN A 320 -16.02 -37.97 34.90
N LEU A 321 -15.32 -38.78 34.09
CA LEU A 321 -13.98 -39.29 34.43
C LEU A 321 -12.84 -38.26 34.35
N LYS A 322 -12.99 -37.12 33.67
CA LYS A 322 -11.99 -36.01 33.72
C LYS A 322 -12.56 -34.58 33.53
N GLY A 323 -13.82 -34.33 33.86
CA GLY A 323 -14.40 -32.98 33.75
C GLY A 323 -14.66 -32.48 32.32
N THR A 324 -14.43 -33.31 31.30
CA THR A 324 -14.77 -33.06 29.89
C THR A 324 -15.45 -34.30 29.32
N ARG A 325 -16.46 -34.11 28.45
CA ARG A 325 -17.22 -35.21 27.84
C ARG A 325 -16.38 -35.89 26.76
N TYR A 326 -15.91 -37.11 27.01
CA TYR A 326 -15.20 -37.89 26.01
C TYR A 326 -16.17 -38.81 25.26
N ARG A 327 -16.07 -38.83 23.93
CA ARG A 327 -16.80 -39.81 23.12
C ARG A 327 -16.26 -41.21 23.41
N THR A 328 -17.17 -42.14 23.71
CA THR A 328 -16.84 -43.54 24.04
C THR A 328 -17.59 -44.48 23.11
N ALA A 329 -16.89 -45.44 22.52
CA ALA A 329 -17.52 -46.51 21.76
C ALA A 329 -17.51 -47.80 22.60
N ILE A 330 -18.68 -48.43 22.72
CA ILE A 330 -18.82 -49.73 23.40
C ILE A 330 -18.88 -50.80 22.32
N LEU A 331 -17.96 -51.76 22.37
CA LEU A 331 -17.90 -52.89 21.46
C LEU A 331 -18.22 -54.17 22.23
N GLU A 332 -19.34 -54.79 21.87
CA GLU A 332 -19.80 -56.04 22.43
C GLU A 332 -19.66 -57.15 21.38
N VAL A 333 -19.31 -58.35 21.83
CA VAL A 333 -19.31 -59.53 20.96
C VAL A 333 -20.74 -60.07 20.92
N GLU A 334 -21.32 -60.25 19.73
CA GLU A 334 -22.59 -60.98 19.61
C GLU A 334 -22.41 -62.38 20.19
N GLU A 335 -23.30 -62.77 21.12
CA GLU A 335 -23.41 -64.17 21.53
C GLU A 335 -23.72 -64.99 20.27
N PHE A 336 -22.79 -65.86 19.88
CA PHE A 336 -23.14 -66.94 18.98
C PHE A 336 -24.20 -67.77 19.70
N GLU A 337 -25.41 -67.86 19.14
CA GLU A 337 -26.45 -68.80 19.57
C GLU A 337 -25.89 -70.23 19.50
N GLN A 338 -25.18 -70.65 20.53
CA GLN A 338 -24.99 -72.05 20.85
C GLN A 338 -25.62 -72.24 22.22
N GLU A 339 -26.82 -72.84 22.21
CA GLU A 339 -27.35 -73.60 23.34
C GLU A 339 -26.24 -74.50 23.90
N LYS A 340 -25.60 -74.05 24.97
CA LYS A 340 -24.83 -74.94 25.85
C LYS A 340 -25.35 -74.81 27.26
N ASP A 341 -25.84 -75.94 27.70
CA ASP A 341 -26.45 -76.25 28.99
C ASP A 341 -25.59 -75.75 30.16
N LEU A 342 -26.17 -74.85 30.96
CA LEU A 342 -25.57 -74.19 32.12
C LEU A 342 -25.65 -75.10 33.34
N THR A 343 -24.61 -75.91 33.61
CA THR A 343 -24.42 -76.59 34.90
C THR A 343 -22.97 -76.63 35.40
N GLY A 344 -22.12 -75.70 34.94
CA GLY A 344 -20.75 -75.54 35.44
C GLY A 344 -20.66 -74.35 36.39
N GLU A 345 -20.15 -74.58 37.60
CA GLU A 345 -19.83 -73.60 38.64
C GLU A 345 -18.56 -72.81 38.29
N ASP A 346 -18.48 -72.28 37.06
CA ASP A 346 -17.40 -71.42 36.59
C ASP A 346 -18.04 -70.11 36.12
N GLY A 347 -17.72 -69.03 36.83
CA GLY A 347 -18.29 -67.71 36.57
C GLY A 347 -18.10 -67.29 35.11
N ASN A 348 -19.12 -66.64 34.54
CA ASN A 348 -18.95 -65.86 33.33
C ASN A 348 -17.86 -64.82 33.60
N ASP A 349 -16.64 -65.10 33.16
CA ASP A 349 -15.51 -64.19 33.29
C ASP A 349 -15.70 -63.11 32.23
N ILE A 350 -16.57 -62.14 32.53
CA ILE A 350 -16.80 -60.96 31.70
C ILE A 350 -15.59 -60.07 31.88
N GLU A 351 -14.77 -59.97 30.85
CA GLU A 351 -13.60 -59.10 30.82
C GLU A 351 -13.97 -57.80 30.11
N ILE A 352 -13.86 -56.69 30.85
CA ILE A 352 -14.09 -55.33 30.33
C ILE A 352 -12.73 -54.64 30.21
N GLU A 353 -12.31 -54.40 28.97
CA GLU A 353 -11.04 -53.74 28.65
C GLU A 353 -11.31 -52.32 28.15
N LEU A 354 -10.73 -51.33 28.83
CA LEU A 354 -10.73 -49.93 28.38
C LEU A 354 -9.49 -49.69 27.51
N VAL A 355 -9.70 -49.66 26.18
CA VAL A 355 -8.63 -49.41 25.22
C VAL A 355 -8.59 -47.92 24.89
N PRO A 356 -7.49 -47.19 25.19
CA PRO A 356 -7.34 -45.83 24.70
C PRO A 356 -7.08 -45.86 23.18
N VAL A 357 -7.91 -45.18 22.40
CA VAL A 357 -7.80 -45.17 20.92
C VAL A 357 -7.41 -43.79 20.38
N GLY A 358 -7.60 -42.74 21.19
CA GLY A 358 -7.43 -41.34 20.80
C GLY A 358 -6.12 -40.65 21.21
N SER A 359 -5.15 -41.32 21.86
CA SER A 359 -3.90 -40.66 22.25
C SER A 359 -2.88 -40.64 21.10
N ARG A 360 -3.07 -39.75 20.12
CA ARG A 360 -1.95 -39.23 19.34
C ARG A 360 -1.55 -37.90 19.97
N ASP A 361 -0.34 -37.84 20.49
CA ASP A 361 0.22 -36.63 21.13
C ASP A 361 0.46 -35.48 20.12
N ASP A 362 0.14 -35.70 18.83
CA ASP A 362 0.46 -34.84 17.69
C ASP A 362 -0.75 -34.02 17.17
N LEU A 363 -1.93 -34.14 17.80
CA LEU A 363 -3.17 -33.50 17.32
C LEU A 363 -3.29 -32.01 17.67
N ASP A 364 -2.56 -31.54 18.70
CA ASP A 364 -2.49 -30.11 18.99
C ASP A 364 -1.67 -29.42 17.89
N MET A 365 -2.33 -28.58 17.07
CA MET A 365 -1.79 -27.78 15.95
C MET A 365 -1.78 -28.43 14.54
N GLU A 366 -2.64 -29.41 14.26
CA GLU A 366 -2.79 -29.89 12.87
C GLU A 366 -3.21 -28.72 11.95
N PHE A 367 -2.60 -28.66 10.77
CA PHE A 367 -2.74 -27.57 9.78
C PHE A 367 -2.18 -26.19 10.14
N GLN A 368 -1.51 -25.96 11.28
CA GLN A 368 -0.94 -24.62 11.58
C GLN A 368 -0.06 -24.08 10.43
N LYS A 369 0.97 -24.82 10.03
CA LYS A 369 1.88 -24.43 8.94
C LYS A 369 1.15 -24.30 7.59
N PHE A 370 0.10 -25.09 7.39
CA PHE A 370 -0.72 -25.01 6.17
C PHE A 370 -1.51 -23.71 6.15
N ARG A 371 -2.11 -23.31 7.29
CA ARG A 371 -2.82 -22.04 7.44
C ARG A 371 -1.90 -20.83 7.32
N GLU A 372 -0.73 -20.85 7.97
CA GLU A 372 0.30 -19.81 7.83
C GLU A 372 0.70 -19.63 6.35
N ARG A 373 0.84 -20.74 5.62
CA ARG A 373 1.15 -20.70 4.19
C ARG A 373 -0.01 -20.12 3.37
N ASN A 374 -1.24 -20.52 3.65
CA ASN A 374 -2.43 -20.01 2.97
C ASN A 374 -2.61 -18.50 3.22
N GLU A 375 -2.44 -18.04 4.46
CA GLU A 375 -2.48 -16.62 4.83
C GLU A 375 -1.46 -15.82 4.02
N HIS A 376 -0.22 -16.30 3.94
CA HIS A 376 0.82 -15.68 3.11
C HIS A 376 0.43 -15.65 1.62
N GLU A 377 -0.11 -16.74 1.07
CA GLU A 377 -0.53 -16.79 -0.34
C GLU A 377 -1.71 -15.85 -0.64
N ILE A 378 -2.67 -15.73 0.27
CA ILE A 378 -3.78 -14.79 0.16
C ILE A 378 -3.26 -13.35 0.20
N SER A 379 -2.43 -13.02 1.20
CA SER A 379 -1.81 -11.69 1.36
C SER A 379 -1.01 -11.30 0.12
N LYS A 380 -0.27 -12.25 -0.47
CA LYS A 380 0.50 -12.07 -1.69
C LYS A 380 -0.38 -11.67 -2.88
N VAL A 381 -1.53 -12.32 -3.09
CA VAL A 381 -2.39 -12.00 -4.24
C VAL A 381 -3.06 -10.63 -4.08
N HIS A 382 -3.27 -10.17 -2.86
CA HIS A 382 -3.71 -8.79 -2.60
C HIS A 382 -2.59 -7.75 -2.69
N SER A 383 -1.33 -8.18 -2.80
CA SER A 383 -0.15 -7.33 -2.65
C SER A 383 -0.12 -6.56 -1.32
N VAL A 384 -0.71 -7.13 -0.25
CA VAL A 384 -0.72 -6.52 1.08
C VAL A 384 0.41 -7.15 1.91
N PRO A 385 1.29 -6.35 2.52
CA PRO A 385 2.32 -6.85 3.43
C PRO A 385 1.74 -7.57 4.66
N PRO A 386 2.32 -8.69 5.12
CA PRO A 386 1.85 -9.44 6.30
C PRO A 386 1.75 -8.58 7.58
N ILE A 387 2.67 -7.62 7.76
CA ILE A 387 2.64 -6.71 8.91
C ILE A 387 1.36 -5.87 8.98
N LEU A 388 0.77 -5.53 7.82
CA LEU A 388 -0.46 -4.73 7.76
C LEU A 388 -1.71 -5.53 8.13
N ILE A 389 -1.65 -6.85 8.08
CA ILE A 389 -2.70 -7.78 8.53
C ILE A 389 -2.41 -8.37 9.92
N ASN A 390 -1.49 -7.76 10.68
CA ASN A 390 -1.08 -8.13 12.04
C ASN A 390 -0.28 -9.44 12.16
N VAL A 391 0.41 -9.86 11.10
CA VAL A 391 1.38 -10.96 11.16
C VAL A 391 2.76 -10.37 11.48
N THR A 392 3.20 -10.52 12.73
CA THR A 392 4.35 -9.79 13.30
C THR A 392 5.68 -10.54 13.30
N ASP A 393 5.71 -11.80 12.87
CA ASP A 393 6.90 -12.67 12.97
C ASP A 393 8.09 -12.21 12.11
N THR A 394 7.90 -11.21 11.24
CA THR A 394 8.91 -10.66 10.31
C THR A 394 9.27 -9.19 10.58
N SER A 395 9.40 -8.81 11.85
CA SER A 395 9.54 -7.42 12.31
C SER A 395 10.67 -6.60 11.66
N ASN A 396 11.80 -7.23 11.30
CA ASN A 396 13.04 -6.52 10.94
C ASN A 396 13.04 -5.85 9.54
N ARG A 397 11.98 -6.01 8.71
CA ARG A 397 11.83 -5.35 7.39
C ARG A 397 10.51 -4.57 7.22
N SER A 398 9.83 -4.30 8.32
CA SER A 398 8.45 -3.79 8.33
C SER A 398 8.25 -2.43 7.64
N LYS A 399 9.15 -1.46 7.85
CA LYS A 399 9.01 -0.10 7.27
C LYS A 399 9.15 -0.09 5.74
N GLU A 400 10.11 -0.85 5.21
CA GLU A 400 10.35 -0.94 3.76
C GLU A 400 9.17 -1.56 3.02
N GLN A 401 8.60 -2.64 3.57
CA GLN A 401 7.47 -3.32 2.95
C GLN A 401 6.20 -2.47 2.94
N VAL A 402 5.95 -1.71 4.01
CA VAL A 402 4.82 -0.76 4.05
C VAL A 402 5.02 0.36 3.04
N ARG A 403 6.27 0.78 2.83
CA ARG A 403 6.61 1.80 1.84
C ARG A 403 6.42 1.32 0.40
N GLU A 404 6.94 0.13 0.07
CA GLU A 404 6.71 -0.51 -1.23
C GLU A 404 5.21 -0.65 -1.51
N PHE A 405 4.43 -1.08 -0.51
CA PHE A 405 2.97 -1.11 -0.61
C PHE A 405 2.35 0.26 -0.88
N ALA A 406 2.76 1.31 -0.16
CA ALA A 406 2.25 2.66 -0.36
C ALA A 406 2.60 3.19 -1.77
N GLU A 407 3.86 3.12 -2.17
CA GLU A 407 4.37 3.69 -3.42
C GLU A 407 3.94 2.90 -4.66
N ASP A 408 3.99 1.56 -4.62
CA ASP A 408 3.81 0.72 -5.81
C ASP A 408 2.38 0.17 -5.96
N VAL A 409 1.61 0.07 -4.86
CA VAL A 409 0.24 -0.46 -4.89
C VAL A 409 -0.80 0.64 -4.70
N ILE A 410 -0.65 1.46 -3.65
CA ILE A 410 -1.68 2.43 -3.26
C ILE A 410 -1.63 3.70 -4.10
N ALA A 411 -0.46 4.33 -4.25
CA ALA A 411 -0.35 5.60 -4.98
C ALA A 411 -0.85 5.54 -6.44
N PRO A 412 -0.58 4.47 -7.22
CA PRO A 412 -1.13 4.35 -8.57
C PRO A 412 -2.66 4.20 -8.58
N GLU A 413 -3.23 3.48 -7.61
CA GLU A 413 -4.68 3.31 -7.48
C GLU A 413 -5.37 4.61 -7.06
N GLN A 414 -4.79 5.35 -6.11
CA GLN A 414 -5.23 6.70 -5.75
C GLN A 414 -5.24 7.60 -6.98
N LYS A 415 -4.14 7.68 -7.73
CA LYS A 415 -4.05 8.52 -8.93
C LYS A 415 -5.10 8.18 -9.99
N LYS A 416 -5.36 6.89 -10.24
CA LYS A 416 -6.41 6.45 -11.16
C LYS A 416 -7.80 6.87 -10.67
N PHE A 417 -8.02 6.84 -9.36
CA PHE A 417 -9.30 7.20 -8.77
C PHE A 417 -9.51 8.72 -8.72
N GLU A 418 -8.50 9.49 -8.31
CA GLU A 418 -8.43 10.96 -8.40
C GLU A 418 -8.80 11.42 -9.80
N ALA A 419 -8.10 10.92 -10.83
CA ALA A 419 -8.33 11.30 -12.21
C ALA A 419 -9.75 10.98 -12.70
N ARG A 420 -10.35 9.88 -12.21
CA ARG A 420 -11.71 9.50 -12.57
C ARG A 420 -12.75 10.40 -11.90
N LEU A 421 -12.58 10.69 -10.61
CA LEU A 421 -13.45 11.61 -9.87
C LEU A 421 -13.36 13.02 -10.45
N TYR A 422 -12.15 13.50 -10.72
CA TYR A 422 -11.91 14.78 -11.40
C TYR A 422 -12.63 14.83 -12.76
N LYS A 423 -12.42 13.82 -13.61
CA LYS A 423 -13.03 13.82 -14.96
C LYS A 423 -14.55 13.85 -14.91
N ILE A 424 -15.16 13.07 -14.02
CA ILE A 424 -16.61 12.89 -13.98
C ILE A 424 -17.29 14.00 -13.17
N LEU A 425 -16.79 14.33 -11.99
CA LEU A 425 -17.44 15.24 -11.07
C LEU A 425 -17.01 16.69 -11.31
N HIS A 426 -15.70 16.96 -11.37
CA HIS A 426 -15.22 18.34 -11.50
C HIS A 426 -15.39 18.84 -12.93
N GLN A 427 -14.73 18.21 -13.90
CA GLN A 427 -14.77 18.68 -15.29
C GLN A 427 -16.15 18.53 -15.94
N THR A 428 -16.79 17.37 -15.76
CA THR A 428 -18.01 17.06 -16.54
C THR A 428 -19.27 17.53 -15.84
N ALA A 429 -19.40 17.35 -14.51
CA ALA A 429 -20.64 17.66 -13.80
C ALA A 429 -20.68 19.07 -13.21
N LEU A 430 -19.56 19.57 -12.68
CA LEU A 430 -19.43 20.93 -12.14
C LEU A 430 -18.95 21.94 -13.20
N GLY A 431 -18.24 21.48 -14.24
CA GLY A 431 -17.64 22.36 -15.24
C GLY A 431 -16.36 23.05 -14.76
N VAL A 432 -15.69 22.50 -13.75
CA VAL A 432 -14.47 23.05 -13.13
C VAL A 432 -13.25 22.25 -13.59
N ASP A 433 -12.28 22.93 -14.17
CA ASP A 433 -11.04 22.34 -14.69
C ASP A 433 -9.82 22.58 -13.77
N ASP A 434 -9.84 23.64 -12.97
CA ASP A 434 -8.64 24.10 -12.25
C ASP A 434 -8.36 23.37 -10.93
N TRP A 435 -9.32 22.59 -10.42
CA TRP A 435 -9.24 21.96 -9.11
C TRP A 435 -9.45 20.44 -9.19
N THR A 436 -8.63 19.68 -8.48
CA THR A 436 -8.70 18.21 -8.41
C THR A 436 -8.57 17.73 -6.96
N LEU A 437 -8.82 16.43 -6.75
CA LEU A 437 -8.56 15.78 -5.48
C LEU A 437 -7.15 15.22 -5.41
N LYS A 438 -6.59 15.23 -4.20
CA LYS A 438 -5.38 14.52 -3.80
C LYS A 438 -5.65 13.68 -2.55
N PHE A 439 -5.64 12.35 -2.65
CA PHE A 439 -5.77 11.49 -1.49
C PHE A 439 -4.49 11.48 -0.65
N GLU A 440 -4.63 11.37 0.67
CA GLU A 440 -3.49 11.26 1.59
C GLU A 440 -2.80 9.90 1.39
N LEU A 441 -1.49 9.93 1.05
CA LEU A 441 -0.69 8.74 0.87
C LEU A 441 0.07 8.39 2.16
N ARG A 442 -0.44 7.42 2.91
CA ARG A 442 0.19 6.99 4.16
C ARG A 442 1.28 5.94 3.98
N GLY A 443 2.43 6.14 4.63
CA GLY A 443 3.51 5.14 4.72
C GLY A 443 4.58 5.27 3.64
N ALA A 444 4.48 6.28 2.77
CA ALA A 444 5.50 6.62 1.79
C ALA A 444 6.60 7.57 2.34
N ASP A 445 6.44 8.07 3.57
CA ASP A 445 7.31 9.11 4.13
C ASP A 445 8.77 8.65 4.25
N ARG A 446 9.68 9.54 3.85
CA ARG A 446 11.13 9.35 3.99
C ARG A 446 11.77 10.59 4.60
N PRO A 447 11.52 10.92 5.88
CA PRO A 447 12.02 12.17 6.46
C PRO A 447 13.54 12.32 6.28
N GLU A 448 14.33 11.27 6.52
CA GLU A 448 15.80 11.29 6.34
C GLU A 448 16.23 11.41 4.87
N LYS A 449 15.63 10.63 3.95
CA LYS A 449 15.99 10.68 2.52
C LYS A 449 15.51 11.98 1.87
N ASN A 450 14.34 12.48 2.26
CA ASN A 450 13.79 13.75 1.80
C ASN A 450 14.64 14.90 2.33
N ALA A 451 15.02 14.90 3.61
CA ALA A 451 15.96 15.86 4.18
C ALA A 451 17.32 15.81 3.47
N ARG A 452 17.84 14.62 3.16
CA ARG A 452 19.09 14.46 2.41
C ARG A 452 18.97 14.91 0.95
N ILE A 453 17.86 14.63 0.27
CA ILE A 453 17.61 15.09 -1.11
C ILE A 453 17.41 16.61 -1.13
N ALA A 454 16.66 17.16 -0.18
CA ALA A 454 16.45 18.59 -0.01
C ALA A 454 17.78 19.29 0.25
N ARG A 455 18.58 18.78 1.20
CA ARG A 455 19.94 19.24 1.47
C ARG A 455 20.81 19.16 0.21
N ASN A 456 20.86 18.01 -0.46
CA ASN A 456 21.66 17.87 -1.69
C ASN A 456 21.19 18.79 -2.81
N ARG A 457 19.89 19.07 -2.95
CA ARG A 457 19.35 20.02 -3.93
C ARG A 457 19.73 21.46 -3.57
N VAL A 458 19.60 21.83 -2.30
CA VAL A 458 20.01 23.14 -1.77
C VAL A 458 21.52 23.34 -1.93
N ASP A 459 22.32 22.33 -1.58
CA ASP A 459 23.79 22.34 -1.68
C ASP A 459 24.26 22.36 -3.15
N ALA A 460 23.61 21.60 -4.04
CA ALA A 460 23.96 21.54 -5.47
C ALA A 460 23.55 22.80 -6.25
N ALA A 461 22.42 23.42 -5.90
CA ALA A 461 22.00 24.70 -6.49
C ALA A 461 22.68 25.91 -5.82
N GLY A 462 23.34 25.70 -4.68
CA GLY A 462 24.19 26.68 -4.01
C GLY A 462 23.47 27.99 -3.70
N ARG A 463 24.07 29.13 -4.05
CA ARG A 463 23.55 30.48 -3.74
C ARG A 463 22.31 30.90 -4.55
N ALA A 464 21.79 30.05 -5.43
CA ALA A 464 20.75 30.39 -6.40
C ALA A 464 19.35 29.86 -6.06
N VAL A 465 19.17 29.17 -4.91
CA VAL A 465 17.87 28.69 -4.46
C VAL A 465 17.16 29.77 -3.67
N THR A 466 15.89 30.03 -3.96
CA THR A 466 15.02 30.91 -3.18
C THR A 466 14.50 30.21 -1.92
N ILE A 467 14.02 30.98 -0.94
CA ILE A 467 13.50 30.42 0.31
C ILE A 467 12.31 29.48 0.01
N ASP A 468 11.41 29.85 -0.90
CA ASP A 468 10.27 29.01 -1.24
C ASP A 468 10.67 27.75 -2.01
N GLU A 469 11.63 27.82 -2.92
CA GLU A 469 12.18 26.62 -3.58
C GLU A 469 12.83 25.65 -2.57
N ALA A 470 13.49 26.18 -1.53
CA ALA A 470 14.08 25.37 -0.46
C ALA A 470 13.01 24.77 0.48
N ARG A 471 11.96 25.53 0.79
CA ARG A 471 10.82 25.07 1.60
C ARG A 471 10.04 23.99 0.88
N GLU A 472 9.75 24.18 -0.41
CA GLU A 472 9.11 23.19 -1.26
C GLU A 472 9.95 21.91 -1.36
N ALA A 473 11.28 22.03 -1.55
CA ALA A 473 12.17 20.87 -1.57
C ALA A 473 12.18 20.09 -0.24
N ALA A 474 11.94 20.77 0.89
CA ALA A 474 11.79 20.18 2.22
C ALA A 474 10.35 19.69 2.53
N GLY A 475 9.40 19.88 1.60
CA GLY A 475 7.99 19.51 1.78
C GLY A 475 7.20 20.48 2.66
N TRP A 476 7.59 21.75 2.71
CA TRP A 476 6.88 22.82 3.42
C TRP A 476 6.21 23.77 2.43
N ASP A 477 5.09 24.35 2.84
CA ASP A 477 4.39 25.37 2.05
C ASP A 477 5.26 26.63 1.84
N PRO A 478 5.10 27.34 0.72
CA PRO A 478 5.71 28.66 0.50
C PRO A 478 5.40 29.63 1.64
N LEU A 479 6.25 30.66 1.80
CA LEU A 479 5.98 31.69 2.78
C LEU A 479 4.73 32.50 2.41
N PRO A 480 3.87 32.84 3.38
CA PRO A 480 2.74 33.75 3.16
C PRO A 480 3.19 35.10 2.58
N ALA A 481 2.37 35.71 1.74
CA ALA A 481 2.69 36.99 1.09
C ALA A 481 2.92 38.16 2.08
N ASP A 482 2.42 38.05 3.31
CA ASP A 482 2.61 39.01 4.40
C ASP A 482 3.79 38.67 5.32
N HIS A 483 4.56 37.63 5.02
CA HIS A 483 5.71 37.22 5.81
C HIS A 483 6.81 38.31 5.77
N PRO A 484 7.52 38.57 6.89
CA PRO A 484 8.56 39.61 6.94
C PRO A 484 9.73 39.42 5.97
N VAL A 485 9.87 38.22 5.42
CA VAL A 485 10.87 37.85 4.42
C VAL A 485 10.12 37.30 3.20
N ASP A 486 10.42 37.85 2.03
CA ASP A 486 9.86 37.45 0.74
C ASP A 486 10.39 36.05 0.37
N GLY A 487 9.51 35.12 0.03
CA GLY A 487 9.86 33.75 -0.33
C GLY A 487 10.69 33.62 -1.61
N THR A 488 10.68 34.65 -2.46
CA THR A 488 11.55 34.76 -3.65
C THR A 488 12.97 35.24 -3.32
N THR A 489 13.25 35.58 -2.06
CA THR A 489 14.59 35.94 -1.60
C THR A 489 15.51 34.73 -1.72
N LEU A 490 16.74 34.93 -2.21
CA LEU A 490 17.73 33.86 -2.27
C LEU A 490 18.10 33.41 -0.85
N LEU A 491 18.15 32.10 -0.62
CA LEU A 491 18.51 31.50 0.66
C LEU A 491 19.89 31.98 1.15
N ALA A 492 20.79 32.29 0.22
CA ALA A 492 22.12 32.85 0.51
C ALA A 492 22.08 34.27 1.11
N GLU A 493 21.01 35.04 0.88
CA GLU A 493 20.87 36.42 1.40
C GLU A 493 20.40 36.42 2.86
N LEU A 494 19.79 35.34 3.33
CA LEU A 494 19.46 35.14 4.76
C LEU A 494 20.72 34.94 5.60
N GLY A 495 21.77 34.33 5.01
CA GLY A 495 23.08 34.06 5.62
C GLY A 495 23.99 35.28 5.72
N GLY A 496 23.45 36.50 5.65
CA GLY A 496 24.18 37.77 5.69
C GLY A 496 24.87 38.09 7.02
N ARG A 497 25.80 37.24 7.48
CA ARG A 497 26.91 37.61 8.35
C ARG A 497 28.07 36.61 8.43
N GLN A 498 28.61 36.18 7.29
CA GLN A 498 30.06 35.98 7.14
C GLN A 498 30.42 35.96 5.66
N GLY A 499 31.40 36.77 5.28
CA GLY A 499 31.89 36.84 3.91
C GLY A 499 32.56 35.54 3.46
N PRO A 500 32.95 35.44 2.18
CA PRO A 500 33.68 34.26 1.68
C PRO A 500 34.93 34.04 2.55
N PRO A 501 35.32 32.79 2.84
CA PRO A 501 36.49 32.54 3.69
C PRO A 501 37.70 33.20 3.03
N GLY A 502 38.26 34.19 3.73
CA GLY A 502 39.67 34.52 3.58
C GLY A 502 40.47 33.37 4.18
N ASP A 503 41.70 33.21 3.69
CA ASP A 503 42.70 32.24 4.14
C ASP A 503 43.13 32.47 5.61
N ASP A 504 42.22 32.38 6.56
CA ASP A 504 42.53 32.23 7.98
C ASP A 504 42.08 30.82 8.38
N GLU A 505 43.05 29.94 8.66
CA GLU A 505 42.76 28.60 9.20
C GLU A 505 41.88 28.74 10.46
N PRO A 506 40.82 27.92 10.61
CA PRO A 506 39.99 27.96 11.81
C PRO A 506 40.87 27.75 13.04
N THR A 507 40.63 28.53 14.10
CA THR A 507 41.38 28.35 15.35
C THR A 507 41.20 26.91 15.84
N LEU A 508 42.23 26.29 16.46
CA LEU A 508 42.17 24.89 16.91
C LEU A 508 40.97 24.60 17.82
N GLU A 509 40.48 25.60 18.56
CA GLU A 509 39.27 25.51 19.39
C GLU A 509 37.98 25.41 18.56
N GLU A 510 37.90 26.07 17.40
CA GLU A 510 36.81 25.93 16.41
C GLU A 510 36.88 24.58 15.66
N GLN A 511 37.92 23.78 15.90
CA GLN A 511 38.06 22.44 15.33
C GLN A 511 37.56 21.31 16.24
N PHE A 512 37.23 21.62 17.50
CA PHE A 512 36.66 20.65 18.44
C PHE A 512 35.19 20.31 18.13
N PRO A 513 34.69 19.15 18.58
CA PRO A 513 33.30 18.76 18.36
C PRO A 513 32.32 19.84 18.87
N PRO A 514 31.21 20.12 18.16
CA PRO A 514 30.27 21.16 18.56
C PRO A 514 29.54 20.79 19.87
N GLU A 515 29.36 21.75 20.79
CA GLU A 515 28.70 21.48 22.09
C GLU A 515 27.29 20.88 21.95
N GLU A 516 26.61 21.12 20.83
CA GLU A 516 25.27 20.61 20.54
C GLU A 516 25.21 19.06 20.50
N ASN A 517 26.32 18.40 20.14
CA ASN A 517 26.42 16.94 20.07
C ASN A 517 27.02 16.33 21.36
N LYS A 518 27.27 17.14 22.40
CA LYS A 518 27.83 16.66 23.67
C LYS A 518 26.73 16.03 24.52
N ILE A 519 26.83 14.73 24.75
CA ILE A 519 25.87 13.98 25.58
C ILE A 519 26.33 13.80 27.04
N GLY A 520 27.60 14.09 27.35
CA GLY A 520 28.11 14.04 28.73
C GLY A 520 29.63 14.17 28.85
N GLU A 521 30.12 13.92 30.07
CA GLU A 521 31.54 13.81 30.41
C GLU A 521 31.80 12.45 31.07
N ARG A 522 32.93 11.81 30.74
CA ARG A 522 33.40 10.55 31.33
C ARG A 522 34.82 10.72 31.84
N ASP A 523 35.14 10.14 32.99
CA ASP A 523 36.51 10.17 33.54
C ASP A 523 37.38 9.12 32.86
N TRP A 524 38.65 9.44 32.60
CA TRP A 524 39.58 8.51 31.98
C TRP A 524 39.73 7.18 32.73
N SER A 525 39.62 7.16 34.06
CA SER A 525 39.70 5.91 34.84
C SER A 525 38.56 4.92 34.53
N GLU A 526 37.42 5.42 34.05
CA GLU A 526 36.32 4.58 33.57
C GLU A 526 36.66 4.00 32.18
N VAL A 527 37.23 4.82 31.29
CA VAL A 527 37.70 4.39 29.97
C VAL A 527 38.83 3.35 30.07
N GLU A 528 39.76 3.50 31.02
CA GLU A 528 40.81 2.51 31.27
C GLU A 528 40.25 1.15 31.69
N SER A 529 39.17 1.16 32.48
CA SER A 529 38.47 -0.06 32.85
C SER A 529 37.70 -0.65 31.65
N ASP A 530 37.11 0.19 30.81
CA ASP A 530 36.33 -0.25 29.66
C ASP A 530 37.20 -0.83 28.53
N LEU A 531 38.46 -0.39 28.42
CA LEU A 531 39.44 -0.84 27.42
C LEU A 531 40.43 -1.90 27.96
N ASP A 532 40.23 -2.37 29.21
CA ASP A 532 41.13 -3.31 29.90
C ASP A 532 42.61 -2.89 29.82
N VAL A 533 42.92 -1.65 30.23
CA VAL A 533 44.28 -1.09 30.13
C VAL A 533 45.17 -1.61 31.26
N VAL A 534 46.27 -2.28 30.91
CA VAL A 534 47.30 -2.76 31.85
C VAL A 534 48.67 -2.24 31.42
N ASP A 535 49.36 -1.53 32.30
CA ASP A 535 50.69 -0.93 32.05
C ASP A 535 50.74 -0.06 30.76
N GLY A 536 49.62 0.60 30.41
CA GLY A 536 49.51 1.51 29.26
C GLY A 536 49.14 0.84 27.93
N VAL A 537 48.82 -0.46 27.95
CA VAL A 537 48.40 -1.23 26.77
C VAL A 537 46.93 -1.64 26.94
N ALA A 538 46.09 -1.34 25.96
CA ALA A 538 44.70 -1.78 25.94
C ALA A 538 44.65 -3.24 25.51
N THR A 539 44.07 -4.10 26.36
CA THR A 539 44.06 -5.55 26.14
C THR A 539 42.69 -6.10 25.72
N LYS A 540 41.69 -5.22 25.61
CA LYS A 540 40.37 -5.54 25.06
C LYS A 540 40.47 -5.94 23.59
N ASP A 541 39.64 -6.89 23.18
CA ASP A 541 39.57 -7.44 21.81
C ASP A 541 38.10 -7.64 21.42
N PRO A 542 37.61 -7.11 20.28
CA PRO A 542 38.37 -6.42 19.23
C PRO A 542 38.43 -4.90 19.44
N ILE A 543 39.65 -4.34 19.42
CA ILE A 543 39.90 -2.90 19.33
C ILE A 543 40.92 -2.64 18.22
N GLU A 544 40.99 -1.42 17.69
CA GLU A 544 42.03 -0.98 16.77
C GLU A 544 42.53 0.42 17.14
N GLN A 545 43.81 0.68 16.93
CA GLN A 545 44.42 1.99 17.13
C GLN A 545 45.17 2.47 15.89
N THR A 546 44.99 3.75 15.57
CA THR A 546 45.66 4.43 14.45
C THR A 546 46.26 5.75 14.91
N GLN A 547 47.48 6.05 14.45
CA GLN A 547 48.05 7.40 14.55
C GLN A 547 47.67 8.20 13.30
N PHE A 548 47.16 9.41 13.49
CA PHE A 548 46.72 10.25 12.38
C PHE A 548 47.84 11.17 11.91
N SER A 549 47.93 11.36 10.60
CA SER A 549 48.68 12.46 10.02
C SER A 549 47.71 13.61 9.75
N SER A 550 47.51 14.48 10.74
CA SER A 550 46.64 15.66 10.66
C SER A 550 47.26 16.83 11.43
N SER A 551 46.81 18.06 11.15
CA SER A 551 47.20 19.25 11.91
C SER A 551 46.42 19.44 13.22
N ASN A 552 45.39 18.61 13.45
CA ASN A 552 44.46 18.75 14.58
C ASN A 552 44.07 17.43 15.27
N LEU A 553 44.29 16.29 14.61
CA LEU A 553 44.05 14.96 15.17
C LEU A 553 45.39 14.26 15.38
N ALA A 554 45.60 13.73 16.58
CA ALA A 554 46.84 13.02 16.94
C ALA A 554 46.71 11.51 16.69
N GLU A 555 45.65 10.90 17.22
CA GLU A 555 45.45 9.46 17.22
C GLU A 555 43.99 9.11 17.49
N GLY A 556 43.61 7.90 17.10
CA GLY A 556 42.31 7.34 17.35
C GLY A 556 42.37 5.90 17.82
N LEU A 557 41.37 5.48 18.58
CA LEU A 557 41.15 4.11 18.99
C LEU A 557 39.67 3.78 18.79
N TYR A 558 39.38 2.61 18.23
CA TYR A 558 38.03 2.16 17.98
C TYR A 558 37.76 0.84 18.69
N ASP A 559 36.66 0.79 19.43
CA ASP A 559 36.18 -0.41 20.11
C ASP A 559 35.03 -1.01 19.30
N PHE A 560 35.24 -2.20 18.73
CA PHE A 560 34.26 -2.85 17.86
C PHE A 560 33.04 -3.38 18.61
N GLU A 561 33.17 -3.66 19.91
CA GLU A 561 32.08 -4.19 20.73
C GLU A 561 31.08 -3.07 21.07
N THR A 562 31.61 -1.93 21.51
CA THR A 562 30.80 -0.79 21.96
C THR A 562 30.50 0.21 20.85
N ARG A 563 31.22 0.14 19.72
CA ARG A 563 31.17 1.11 18.61
C ARG A 563 31.53 2.53 19.04
N GLU A 564 32.40 2.64 20.03
CA GLU A 564 32.94 3.91 20.48
C GLU A 564 34.24 4.23 19.72
N CYS A 565 34.28 5.41 19.10
CA CYS A 565 35.44 5.93 18.40
C CYS A 565 36.09 7.05 19.24
N TYR A 566 37.22 6.73 19.85
CA TYR A 566 38.02 7.64 20.67
C TYR A 566 38.97 8.43 19.77
N ILE A 567 38.90 9.77 19.81
CA ILE A 567 39.72 10.66 18.97
C ILE A 567 40.42 11.70 19.84
N SER A 568 41.76 11.71 19.74
CA SER A 568 42.64 12.65 20.43
C SER A 568 42.95 13.85 19.53
N PHE A 569 42.68 15.06 20.02
CA PHE A 569 42.91 16.33 19.33
C PHE A 569 44.13 17.05 19.88
N GLU A 570 44.99 17.54 19.00
CA GLU A 570 46.15 18.34 19.36
C GLU A 570 45.71 19.70 19.94
N ARG A 571 46.40 20.20 20.97
CA ARG A 571 46.21 21.55 21.52
C ARG A 571 47.48 22.39 21.34
N ASP A 572 47.31 23.69 21.11
CA ASP A 572 48.42 24.65 20.98
C ASP A 572 49.25 24.77 22.28
N GLU A 573 48.60 24.72 23.44
CA GLU A 573 49.25 24.70 24.76
C GLU A 573 48.49 23.75 25.71
N GLY A 574 49.21 22.82 26.34
CA GLY A 574 48.67 21.89 27.33
C GLY A 574 48.50 20.47 26.79
N GLN A 575 47.69 19.69 27.50
CA GLN A 575 47.37 18.31 27.16
C GLN A 575 46.35 18.27 26.01
N ASN A 576 46.46 17.28 25.11
CA ASN A 576 45.48 17.05 24.03
C ASN A 576 44.05 16.98 24.57
N SER A 577 43.03 17.19 23.74
CA SER A 577 41.64 16.89 24.15
C SER A 577 41.27 15.49 23.72
N LEU A 578 40.41 14.79 24.47
CA LEU A 578 39.96 13.46 24.09
C LEU A 578 38.43 13.37 24.09
N TYR A 579 37.88 12.83 23.03
CA TYR A 579 36.43 12.65 22.86
C TYR A 579 36.13 11.23 22.39
N ALA A 580 35.05 10.65 22.91
CA ALA A 580 34.53 9.36 22.47
C ALA A 580 33.20 9.57 21.73
N TYR A 581 33.20 9.36 20.41
CA TYR A 581 32.00 9.37 19.59
C TYR A 581 31.29 8.04 19.72
N VAL A 582 29.97 8.07 19.96
CA VAL A 582 29.17 6.87 20.21
C VAL A 582 28.43 6.41 18.95
N ASP A 583 28.15 5.11 18.87
CA ASP A 583 27.40 4.48 17.77
C ASP A 583 28.01 4.67 16.37
N VAL A 584 29.33 4.88 16.28
CA VAL A 584 30.04 5.04 15.00
C VAL A 584 30.13 3.68 14.30
N PRO A 585 29.67 3.51 13.04
CA PRO A 585 29.83 2.25 12.31
C PRO A 585 31.29 1.92 12.00
N ALA A 586 31.66 0.63 12.06
CA ALA A 586 33.03 0.18 11.76
C ALA A 586 33.52 0.60 10.35
N ALA A 587 32.63 0.66 9.36
CA ALA A 587 32.96 1.13 8.01
C ALA A 587 33.42 2.61 7.97
N ILE A 588 32.91 3.45 8.88
CA ILE A 588 33.33 4.86 8.99
C ILE A 588 34.73 4.95 9.61
N TRP A 589 35.04 4.08 10.57
CA TRP A 589 36.38 3.95 11.14
C TRP A 589 37.41 3.47 10.11
N GLU A 590 37.10 2.43 9.34
CA GLU A 590 37.95 1.92 8.25
C GLU A 590 38.21 2.98 7.17
N ALA A 591 37.16 3.73 6.81
CA ALA A 591 37.27 4.81 5.84
C ALA A 591 38.09 6.00 6.38
N LEU A 592 37.96 6.32 7.67
CA LEU A 592 38.81 7.33 8.33
C LEU A 592 40.29 6.92 8.29
N ASN A 593 40.60 5.65 8.59
CA ASN A 593 41.97 5.13 8.53
C ASN A 593 42.56 5.12 7.11
N SER A 594 41.72 5.01 6.09
CA SER A 594 42.12 5.00 4.69
C SER A 594 42.09 6.39 4.03
N ALA A 595 41.66 7.43 4.76
CA ALA A 595 41.46 8.75 4.22
C ALA A 595 42.78 9.43 3.83
N SER A 596 42.78 10.11 2.68
CA SER A 596 43.94 10.92 2.26
C SER A 596 44.17 12.14 3.15
N SER A 597 43.15 12.59 3.89
CA SER A 597 43.20 13.64 4.91
C SER A 597 42.29 13.26 6.09
N HIS A 598 42.90 12.81 7.19
CA HIS A 598 42.19 12.37 8.38
C HIS A 598 41.34 13.50 9.01
N GLY A 599 41.91 14.71 9.12
CA GLY A 599 41.22 15.86 9.70
C GLY A 599 39.99 16.28 8.89
N SER A 600 40.10 16.32 7.56
CA SER A 600 38.98 16.67 6.66
C SER A 600 37.89 15.60 6.69
N TYR A 601 38.28 14.32 6.60
CA TYR A 601 37.32 13.22 6.62
C TYR A 601 36.55 13.17 7.95
N HIS A 602 37.26 13.29 9.07
CA HIS A 602 36.65 13.37 10.40
C HIS A 602 35.69 14.56 10.52
N TYR A 603 36.05 15.74 10.01
CA TYR A 603 35.16 16.91 10.04
C TYR A 603 33.83 16.65 9.34
N GLU A 604 33.87 16.06 8.14
CA GLU A 604 32.69 15.88 7.30
C GLU A 604 31.82 14.69 7.72
N ASN A 605 32.43 13.61 8.21
CA ASN A 605 31.76 12.31 8.38
C ASN A 605 31.72 11.80 9.82
N VAL A 606 32.34 12.50 10.79
CA VAL A 606 32.34 12.07 12.20
C VAL A 606 31.91 13.22 13.11
N ARG A 607 32.63 14.34 13.07
CA ARG A 607 32.51 15.48 13.99
C ARG A 607 31.09 16.04 14.11
N LEU A 608 30.40 16.17 12.99
CA LEU A 608 29.09 16.81 12.92
C LEU A 608 27.92 15.82 12.99
N GLU A 609 28.19 14.53 12.82
CA GLU A 609 27.16 13.50 12.62
C GLU A 609 26.89 12.68 13.87
N TYR A 610 27.91 12.45 14.72
CA TYR A 610 27.79 11.57 15.89
C TYR A 610 27.81 12.36 17.20
N ASP A 611 26.97 11.91 18.13
CA ASP A 611 27.00 12.34 19.52
C ASP A 611 28.32 11.90 20.17
N TYR A 612 28.80 12.67 21.14
CA TYR A 612 30.06 12.38 21.81
C TYR A 612 30.04 12.62 23.33
N VAL A 613 30.93 11.90 24.01
CA VAL A 613 31.26 12.09 25.41
C VAL A 613 32.66 12.72 25.50
N GLU A 614 32.80 13.81 26.25
CA GLU A 614 34.11 14.41 26.51
C GLU A 614 34.82 13.63 27.62
N ILE A 615 36.07 13.26 27.37
CA ILE A 615 36.87 12.50 28.33
C ILE A 615 37.71 13.47 29.16
N THR A 616 37.59 13.35 30.48
CA THR A 616 38.23 14.23 31.46
C THR A 616 39.34 13.47 32.20
N ASN A 617 40.35 14.20 32.71
CA ASN A 617 41.49 13.64 33.45
C ASN A 617 42.30 12.57 32.68
N HIS A 618 42.28 12.63 31.35
CA HIS A 618 42.98 11.70 30.47
C HIS A 618 44.49 11.90 30.43
N HIS A 619 45.20 11.00 29.75
CA HIS A 619 46.65 11.07 29.54
C HIS A 619 47.01 11.72 28.19
N ASP A 620 48.28 12.10 28.03
CA ASP A 620 48.79 12.76 26.80
C ASP A 620 48.66 11.88 25.55
N ARG A 621 48.44 10.57 25.73
CA ARG A 621 48.23 9.59 24.68
C ARG A 621 47.21 8.52 25.06
N LEU A 622 46.53 7.98 24.05
CA LEU A 622 45.72 6.76 24.10
C LEU A 622 46.61 5.53 24.36
N PRO A 623 46.06 4.48 25.00
CA PRO A 623 46.79 3.24 25.26
C PRO A 623 47.18 2.56 23.95
N GLU A 624 48.32 1.86 23.96
CA GLU A 624 48.77 1.10 22.78
C GLU A 624 47.81 -0.07 22.51
N GLY A 625 47.33 -0.19 21.27
CA GLY A 625 46.45 -1.26 20.79
C GLY A 625 46.93 -1.82 19.43
N PRO A 626 46.32 -2.91 18.93
CA PRO A 626 46.67 -3.45 17.61
C PRO A 626 46.33 -2.44 16.50
N SER A 627 47.19 -2.33 15.50
CA SER A 627 46.95 -1.48 14.32
C SER A 627 46.04 -2.18 13.30
N PRO A 628 45.23 -1.44 12.53
CA PRO A 628 44.38 -2.01 11.49
C PRO A 628 45.19 -2.79 10.44
N ASP A 629 44.66 -3.94 10.01
CA ASP A 629 45.28 -4.77 8.97
C ASP A 629 45.07 -4.12 7.58
N SER A 630 46.16 -3.85 6.86
CA SER A 630 46.15 -3.07 5.62
C SER A 630 45.50 -3.76 4.40
N ASP A 631 45.03 -5.00 4.55
CA ASP A 631 44.48 -5.83 3.46
C ASP A 631 42.94 -5.93 3.47
N ASP A 632 42.25 -5.36 4.47
CA ASP A 632 40.78 -5.34 4.58
C ASP A 632 40.19 -3.95 4.22
N VAL A 633 40.35 -3.53 2.95
CA VAL A 633 39.62 -2.37 2.41
C VAL A 633 38.39 -2.87 1.65
N PRO A 634 37.15 -2.55 2.07
CA PRO A 634 35.95 -2.88 1.29
C PRO A 634 35.91 -2.11 -0.04
N ASP A 635 35.68 -2.82 -1.14
CA ASP A 635 35.69 -2.31 -2.53
C ASP A 635 34.61 -1.25 -2.86
N ASP A 636 33.73 -0.89 -1.93
CA ASP A 636 32.60 0.01 -2.17
C ASP A 636 32.68 1.28 -1.31
N ILE A 637 33.53 2.23 -1.72
CA ILE A 637 33.42 3.63 -1.28
C ILE A 637 33.52 4.56 -2.51
N PRO A 638 32.58 5.48 -2.73
CA PRO A 638 32.66 6.47 -3.79
C PRO A 638 33.76 7.50 -3.48
N LEU A 639 34.62 7.77 -4.47
CA LEU A 639 35.61 8.86 -4.49
C LEU A 639 34.98 10.24 -4.36
#